data_AF-A0A6A6IQS3-F1
#
_entry.id   AF-A0A6A6IQS3-F1
#
_cell.length_a   1.000
_cell.length_b   1.000
_cell.length_c   1.000
_cell.angle_alpha   90.00
_cell.angle_beta   90.00
_cell.angle_gamma   90.00
#
_symmetry.space_group_name_H-M   'P 1'
#
loop_
_entity.id
_entity.type
_entity.pdbx_description
1 polymer ?
#
loop_
_entity_poly.entity_id
_entity_poly.type
_entity_poly.pdbx_seq_one_letter_code
_entity_poly.pdbx_strand_id
1 'polypeptide(L)'
;MSSSNCLAGYRLVAFGPRLRLCASTLAFRTTPIVQQEYTTKRVKPLQPNARVRSLARPRPLYLQTHVPHIPTTAVARYASLASEPHDEEIPTSPPFTAGPYSTLTIGIPKESYPGERRVAITPQNVQLLLKKGFSRVLIERGAGLEAQFTDEAYEQVGAKTVDRRSVFSESDILLKVRALSIDGADSEVDAIREGATVISFLYPMQNKPVVDRLADRKATAFAMDMVPRISRAQVFDALSSMANIAGYKAVLEASNQFGRFLTGQVTAAGKIPPCKVLVIGAGVAGLSAIATARRMGAIVRGFDTRSAAREQVQSLGAEFIEVEIEEEGSGTGGYAKEMSKEFIEAEMKLFHEQCREVDIVVTTALIPGKPAPKLITKAMLASMRPGSVIVDLAAEAGGNCEATVPGKLAKYHGVTIIGYTDLPSRLPTQSSTLYSNNITKFLLSLVPKDKKEKYYDVDLEDEVTRGAIVTYNGKVIPPAPRPAPPPAPAAKAPSPADQVANIVQLTPWQSQTREVAGVTAAMSTAVALGKFTGPMFMSNAFTFALASLIGYRVVWGVAPALHSPLMSVTNAISGMVGIGGFFVMGGGYLPETIPQTLGALSVLLAFVNVSGGFVITKRMLDMFRRPTDPPEYPWLYAIPAVLFGGGYFAAASTGMAGLVQAGYLVSSVLCVSSLSGLASQTTARRGNLLGILGVFSGILASLAAVGFAPDVLAQFAGLATVGTIAGMVIGRRITPTSLPQTVAALHSVVGLAAVLTSIGSVLGHGGDISTLHMVSAYLGVLIGGVTFTGSIVAFLKLAAKISSRPLILPGRHVINSSLLGANIATMGAFLTYAPGAPLIGAACLTANAALSFIKGYTTTAAIGGADMPVVITVLNAYSGFALVAEGFMLDNSLLTTVGALIGVSGSILSYIMCVAMNRSLTNVLFGGIASTPQTQAKIEGEVTKTTAVETAEALANAENVIIVVGYGMAVAKAQYAISDFVKHLRSRGVNVRFAIHPVAGRMPGQCNVLLAEASVPYDIVLEMDEINDDFGDTDVTLVIGANDTVNPIALEPGSAIAGMPVLHAWKSKHVVIMKRGMASGYADVPNPMFYMENTKMLFGDANDSCNAIKRALEEQK
;
A
#
# COMPACT_ATOMS: atom_id res chain seq x y z
N MET A 1 58.10 -36.15 -8.23
CA MET A 1 57.93 -36.67 -6.85
C MET A 1 58.11 -35.50 -5.89
N SER A 2 57.19 -35.12 -5.01
CA SER A 2 55.73 -35.40 -4.88
C SER A 2 55.18 -34.30 -3.93
N SER A 3 54.42 -33.25 -4.28
CA SER A 3 53.22 -33.02 -5.13
C SER A 3 51.89 -33.04 -4.35
N SER A 4 51.01 -32.07 -4.67
CA SER A 4 49.67 -31.75 -4.11
C SER A 4 49.68 -30.96 -2.79
N ASN A 5 49.06 -29.76 -2.68
CA ASN A 5 47.70 -29.25 -2.98
C ASN A 5 46.66 -29.70 -1.92
N CYS A 6 45.76 -28.86 -1.41
CA CYS A 6 45.37 -27.47 -1.76
C CYS A 6 45.01 -26.67 -0.47
N LEU A 7 44.32 -25.51 -0.39
CA LEU A 7 43.44 -24.75 -1.31
C LEU A 7 43.45 -23.24 -0.94
N ALA A 8 42.67 -22.42 -1.65
CA ALA A 8 42.49 -20.97 -1.47
C ALA A 8 41.47 -20.61 -0.35
N GLY A 9 41.31 -19.35 0.11
CA GLY A 9 41.96 -18.09 -0.29
C GLY A 9 40.94 -16.95 -0.53
N TYR A 10 40.35 -16.40 0.54
CA TYR A 10 39.37 -15.31 0.45
C TYR A 10 40.04 -13.95 0.16
N ARG A 11 39.51 -13.20 -0.80
CA ARG A 11 39.90 -11.80 -1.07
C ARG A 11 39.14 -10.82 -0.18
N LEU A 12 39.84 -9.84 0.37
CA LEU A 12 39.22 -8.61 0.84
C LEU A 12 38.66 -7.81 -0.35
N VAL A 13 37.48 -7.21 -0.16
CA VAL A 13 36.96 -6.12 -1.00
C VAL A 13 36.53 -5.01 -0.05
N ALA A 14 37.08 -3.80 -0.26
CA ALA A 14 36.86 -2.67 0.64
C ALA A 14 35.57 -1.91 0.27
N PHE A 15 34.73 -1.65 1.26
CA PHE A 15 33.64 -0.66 1.17
C PHE A 15 34.12 0.68 1.75
N GLY A 16 34.21 1.71 0.90
CA GLY A 16 34.60 3.06 1.30
C GLY A 16 33.38 3.97 1.52
N PRO A 17 33.23 4.62 2.68
CA PRO A 17 32.14 5.57 2.91
C PRO A 17 32.43 6.91 2.21
N ARG A 18 31.46 7.42 1.44
CA ARG A 18 31.46 8.81 0.92
C ARG A 18 30.39 9.64 1.60
N LEU A 19 30.76 10.34 2.68
CA LEU A 19 30.05 11.51 3.18
C LEU A 19 31.06 12.63 3.37
N ARG A 20 30.89 13.74 2.62
CA ARG A 20 31.71 14.94 2.75
C ARG A 20 31.13 15.82 3.86
N LEU A 21 31.80 15.89 5.01
CA LEU A 21 31.71 17.08 5.84
C LEU A 21 32.61 18.15 5.22
N CYS A 22 32.07 19.32 4.96
CA CYS A 22 32.85 20.54 4.73
C CYS A 22 32.58 21.50 5.90
N ALA A 23 33.55 21.64 6.80
CA ALA A 23 33.59 22.78 7.71
C ALA A 23 34.18 23.99 6.95
N SER A 24 33.70 25.19 7.26
CA SER A 24 34.27 26.43 6.72
C SER A 24 34.25 27.54 7.77
N THR A 25 35.44 28.07 8.09
CA THR A 25 35.66 29.14 9.06
C THR A 25 35.79 30.51 8.38
N LEU A 26 35.70 31.57 9.18
CA LEU A 26 35.46 32.96 8.78
C LEU A 26 36.53 33.58 7.85
N ALA A 27 36.08 34.53 7.02
CA ALA A 27 36.80 35.77 6.70
C ALA A 27 35.82 36.92 6.39
N PHE A 28 36.14 38.15 6.81
CA PHE A 28 35.33 39.37 6.61
C PHE A 28 36.00 40.32 5.61
N ARG A 29 35.22 41.05 4.77
CA ARG A 29 35.52 42.44 4.33
C ARG A 29 34.37 43.13 3.55
N THR A 30 33.66 44.02 4.26
CA THR A 30 33.23 45.39 3.86
C THR A 30 33.02 45.79 2.38
N THR A 31 31.74 46.03 2.00
CA THR A 31 31.11 47.30 1.48
C THR A 31 31.77 48.16 0.37
N PRO A 32 31.02 48.93 -0.48
CA PRO A 32 29.78 49.65 -0.14
C PRO A 32 28.63 49.71 -1.18
N ILE A 33 27.62 50.50 -0.82
CA ILE A 33 26.27 50.71 -1.39
C ILE A 33 26.24 51.73 -2.56
N VAL A 34 25.30 51.58 -3.50
CA VAL A 34 24.60 52.69 -4.18
C VAL A 34 23.11 52.32 -4.38
N GLN A 35 22.18 53.25 -4.15
CA GLN A 35 20.76 53.18 -4.55
C GLN A 35 20.52 54.11 -5.76
N GLN A 36 19.52 53.82 -6.61
CA GLN A 36 18.45 54.78 -6.91
C GLN A 36 17.26 54.20 -7.71
N GLU A 37 16.13 54.90 -7.64
CA GLU A 37 14.87 54.65 -8.34
C GLU A 37 14.83 55.39 -9.70
N TYR A 38 13.90 55.06 -10.60
CA TYR A 38 12.74 55.93 -10.94
C TYR A 38 11.85 55.37 -12.09
N THR A 39 10.73 56.06 -12.34
CA THR A 39 9.54 55.56 -13.05
C THR A 39 9.20 56.26 -14.38
N THR A 40 8.90 55.45 -15.40
CA THR A 40 7.87 55.61 -16.46
C THR A 40 7.60 56.93 -17.22
N LYS A 41 7.57 56.77 -18.56
CA LYS A 41 6.57 57.30 -19.55
C LYS A 41 6.69 58.73 -20.12
N ARG A 42 6.05 58.87 -21.30
CA ARG A 42 5.55 60.08 -22.05
C ARG A 42 6.50 60.64 -23.15
N VAL A 43 6.05 61.13 -24.34
CA VAL A 43 4.67 61.27 -24.92
C VAL A 43 4.63 61.53 -26.46
N LYS A 44 3.70 60.88 -27.20
CA LYS A 44 2.94 61.34 -28.42
C LYS A 44 3.68 61.88 -29.69
N PRO A 45 2.99 62.35 -30.76
CA PRO A 45 1.80 61.81 -31.48
C PRO A 45 1.93 61.84 -33.04
N LEU A 46 0.98 61.24 -33.80
CA LEU A 46 0.17 61.89 -34.88
C LEU A 46 -0.68 60.88 -35.72
N GLN A 47 -1.63 61.42 -36.51
CA GLN A 47 -2.44 60.79 -37.58
C GLN A 47 -2.16 61.58 -38.91
N PRO A 48 -2.92 61.51 -40.05
CA PRO A 48 -4.04 60.65 -40.49
C PRO A 48 -4.05 60.21 -42.00
N ASN A 49 -5.08 59.43 -42.40
CA ASN A 49 -5.83 59.41 -43.70
C ASN A 49 -5.16 59.45 -45.11
N ALA A 50 -5.29 58.34 -45.88
CA ALA A 50 -5.78 58.24 -47.29
C ALA A 50 -5.91 56.74 -47.72
N ARG A 51 -6.78 56.18 -48.58
CA ARG A 51 -7.97 56.57 -49.41
C ARG A 51 -7.76 56.70 -50.96
N VAL A 52 -8.60 56.00 -51.77
CA VAL A 52 -8.74 56.05 -53.27
C VAL A 52 -7.62 55.25 -54.01
N ARG A 53 -7.75 54.57 -55.18
CA ARG A 53 -8.72 54.56 -56.32
C ARG A 53 -9.03 53.13 -56.86
N SER A 54 -9.73 53.02 -58.00
CA SER A 54 -10.28 51.79 -58.62
C SER A 54 -10.02 51.71 -60.14
N LEU A 55 -10.66 50.72 -60.82
CA LEU A 55 -10.66 50.37 -62.27
C LEU A 55 -9.61 49.30 -62.66
N ALA A 56 -9.84 48.45 -63.68
CA ALA A 56 -10.85 48.49 -64.76
C ALA A 56 -11.58 47.15 -65.04
N ARG A 57 -12.50 47.19 -66.02
CA ARG A 57 -13.37 46.11 -66.54
C ARG A 57 -12.96 45.80 -68.00
N PRO A 58 -13.33 44.64 -68.59
CA PRO A 58 -14.60 44.57 -69.34
C PRO A 58 -15.39 43.24 -69.21
N ARG A 59 -16.45 43.10 -70.03
CA ARG A 59 -17.41 41.98 -70.13
C ARG A 59 -17.44 41.46 -71.60
N PRO A 60 -18.55 40.92 -72.18
CA PRO A 60 -18.92 39.50 -72.25
C PRO A 60 -19.20 39.03 -73.71
N LEU A 61 -19.82 37.85 -73.92
CA LEU A 61 -21.04 37.59 -74.75
C LEU A 61 -21.27 36.06 -74.95
N TYR A 62 -22.34 35.56 -75.59
CA TYR A 62 -23.76 35.43 -75.13
C TYR A 62 -24.58 34.56 -76.14
N LEU A 63 -25.75 33.98 -75.74
CA LEU A 63 -26.76 33.23 -76.54
C LEU A 63 -26.30 31.84 -77.08
N GLN A 64 -27.17 30.86 -77.46
CA GLN A 64 -28.65 30.81 -77.48
C GLN A 64 -29.26 29.42 -77.13
N THR A 65 -30.60 29.38 -77.08
CA THR A 65 -31.55 28.30 -76.68
C THR A 65 -31.79 27.19 -77.70
N HIS A 66 -32.35 26.05 -77.25
CA HIS A 66 -33.51 25.42 -77.93
C HIS A 66 -34.40 24.58 -76.98
N VAL A 67 -35.69 24.44 -77.33
CA VAL A 67 -36.74 23.65 -76.65
C VAL A 67 -37.74 23.10 -77.70
N PRO A 68 -38.34 21.91 -77.50
CA PRO A 68 -39.73 21.65 -77.92
C PRO A 68 -40.65 20.98 -76.85
N HIS A 69 -41.96 20.94 -77.12
CA HIS A 69 -43.09 20.45 -76.29
C HIS A 69 -43.27 18.90 -76.33
N ILE A 70 -43.81 18.15 -75.34
CA ILE A 70 -45.13 18.13 -74.61
C ILE A 70 -46.31 17.60 -75.44
N PRO A 71 -46.92 16.43 -75.09
CA PRO A 71 -48.25 16.30 -74.39
C PRO A 71 -48.22 15.29 -73.19
N THR A 72 -48.90 15.46 -72.03
CA THR A 72 -50.35 15.24 -71.65
C THR A 72 -50.93 13.84 -71.97
N THR A 73 -51.74 13.12 -71.16
CA THR A 73 -52.57 13.42 -69.94
C THR A 73 -52.89 12.10 -69.17
N ALA A 74 -53.12 12.03 -67.85
CA ALA A 74 -54.42 12.10 -67.11
C ALA A 74 -54.14 11.90 -65.58
N VAL A 75 -54.78 12.52 -64.55
CA VAL A 75 -56.23 12.67 -64.16
C VAL A 75 -56.83 11.34 -63.66
N ALA A 76 -57.51 11.17 -62.51
CA ALA A 76 -57.85 11.95 -61.28
C ALA A 76 -58.52 10.96 -60.26
N ARG A 77 -58.87 11.18 -58.98
CA ARG A 77 -58.80 12.22 -57.90
C ARG A 77 -59.01 11.47 -56.55
N TYR A 78 -58.55 11.92 -55.37
CA TYR A 78 -59.23 12.73 -54.31
C TYR A 78 -58.21 12.76 -53.12
N ALA A 79 -57.86 13.84 -52.40
CA ALA A 79 -58.66 14.82 -51.63
C ALA A 79 -59.47 14.17 -50.48
N SER A 80 -59.38 14.60 -49.22
CA SER A 80 -58.54 15.64 -48.57
C SER A 80 -58.72 15.56 -47.04
N LEU A 81 -57.71 15.94 -46.26
CA LEU A 81 -57.83 16.78 -45.04
C LEU A 81 -56.44 17.05 -44.46
N ALA A 82 -56.25 18.24 -43.89
CA ALA A 82 -55.07 18.59 -43.11
C ALA A 82 -55.54 19.11 -41.74
N SER A 83 -54.77 18.83 -40.70
CA SER A 83 -54.93 19.36 -39.35
C SER A 83 -53.57 19.83 -38.84
N GLU A 84 -53.56 20.95 -38.13
CA GLU A 84 -52.34 21.58 -37.60
C GLU A 84 -51.80 20.86 -36.34
N PRO A 85 -50.60 21.19 -35.83
CA PRO A 85 -49.82 20.25 -35.04
C PRO A 85 -50.33 20.06 -33.61
N HIS A 86 -50.28 18.81 -33.16
CA HIS A 86 -50.22 18.46 -31.75
C HIS A 86 -48.77 18.17 -31.36
N ASP A 87 -48.43 18.42 -30.10
CA ASP A 87 -47.14 18.04 -29.51
C ASP A 87 -46.92 16.52 -29.63
N GLU A 88 -45.82 16.09 -30.27
CA GLU A 88 -45.49 14.66 -30.35
C GLU A 88 -44.97 14.17 -28.99
N GLU A 89 -45.84 13.52 -28.21
CA GLU A 89 -45.42 12.63 -27.12
C GLU A 89 -44.47 11.55 -27.65
N ILE A 90 -43.44 11.22 -26.87
CA ILE A 90 -42.47 10.17 -27.21
C ILE A 90 -43.20 8.81 -27.23
N PRO A 91 -43.16 8.03 -28.33
CA PRO A 91 -43.93 6.79 -28.42
C PRO A 91 -43.48 5.72 -27.40
N THR A 92 -44.33 5.42 -26.43
CA THR A 92 -44.09 4.47 -25.32
C THR A 92 -44.55 3.03 -25.64
N SER A 93 -44.43 2.61 -26.90
CA SER A 93 -44.81 1.28 -27.38
C SER A 93 -43.66 0.63 -28.17
N PRO A 94 -43.27 -0.62 -27.88
CA PRO A 94 -42.07 -1.23 -28.46
C PRO A 94 -42.27 -1.70 -29.92
N PRO A 95 -41.18 -1.79 -30.72
CA PRO A 95 -41.19 -2.44 -32.03
C PRO A 95 -41.28 -3.97 -31.90
N PHE A 96 -41.46 -4.63 -33.05
CA PHE A 96 -41.65 -6.09 -33.20
C PHE A 96 -40.57 -6.99 -32.55
N THR A 97 -39.42 -6.44 -32.13
CA THR A 97 -38.24 -7.17 -31.65
C THR A 97 -37.95 -7.03 -30.14
N ALA A 98 -38.76 -6.32 -29.35
CA ALA A 98 -38.62 -6.32 -27.89
C ALA A 98 -39.12 -7.66 -27.28
N GLY A 99 -38.43 -8.18 -26.27
CA GLY A 99 -38.83 -9.45 -25.66
C GLY A 99 -37.79 -10.13 -24.76
N PRO A 100 -38.15 -11.28 -24.16
CA PRO A 100 -37.21 -12.12 -23.41
C PRO A 100 -36.11 -12.65 -24.35
N TYR A 101 -34.86 -12.75 -23.87
CA TYR A 101 -33.76 -13.25 -24.69
C TYR A 101 -34.03 -14.63 -25.31
N SER A 102 -34.81 -15.48 -24.63
CA SER A 102 -35.17 -16.84 -25.07
C SER A 102 -36.02 -16.90 -26.34
N THR A 103 -36.58 -15.78 -26.81
CA THR A 103 -37.32 -15.69 -28.08
C THR A 103 -36.54 -14.96 -29.19
N LEU A 104 -35.33 -14.47 -28.93
CA LEU A 104 -34.58 -13.60 -29.84
C LEU A 104 -33.39 -14.31 -30.50
N THR A 105 -33.23 -14.04 -31.79
CA THR A 105 -32.15 -14.53 -32.66
C THR A 105 -31.09 -13.45 -32.87
N ILE A 106 -29.83 -13.75 -32.57
CA ILE A 106 -28.69 -12.88 -32.91
C ILE A 106 -28.04 -13.37 -34.21
N GLY A 107 -27.84 -12.47 -35.17
CA GLY A 107 -27.17 -12.75 -36.44
C GLY A 107 -25.84 -12.01 -36.58
N ILE A 108 -24.80 -12.72 -37.04
CA ILE A 108 -23.48 -12.15 -37.36
C ILE A 108 -23.13 -12.52 -38.80
N PRO A 109 -23.31 -11.59 -39.76
CA PRO A 109 -22.94 -11.83 -41.15
C PRO A 109 -21.44 -11.62 -41.37
N LYS A 110 -20.95 -12.10 -42.51
CA LYS A 110 -19.60 -11.81 -42.99
C LYS A 110 -19.54 -10.37 -43.48
N GLU A 111 -18.43 -9.69 -43.17
CA GLU A 111 -18.21 -8.34 -43.69
C GLU A 111 -17.95 -8.36 -45.20
N SER A 112 -18.63 -7.45 -45.89
CA SER A 112 -18.65 -7.30 -47.35
C SER A 112 -17.70 -6.21 -47.86
N TYR A 113 -17.23 -5.34 -46.96
CA TYR A 113 -16.36 -4.22 -47.32
C TYR A 113 -14.94 -4.70 -47.71
N PRO A 114 -14.38 -4.25 -48.85
CA PRO A 114 -13.07 -4.72 -49.32
C PRO A 114 -11.94 -4.53 -48.29
N GLY A 115 -11.28 -5.62 -47.92
CA GLY A 115 -10.17 -5.62 -46.95
C GLY A 115 -10.59 -5.59 -45.48
N GLU A 116 -11.89 -5.65 -45.18
CA GLU A 116 -12.36 -5.86 -43.80
C GLU A 116 -12.18 -7.33 -43.40
N ARG A 117 -11.46 -7.56 -42.29
CA ARG A 117 -11.06 -8.88 -41.78
C ARG A 117 -11.61 -9.18 -40.39
N ARG A 118 -12.25 -8.19 -39.77
CA ARG A 118 -12.82 -8.31 -38.42
C ARG A 118 -14.21 -8.95 -38.48
N VAL A 119 -14.59 -9.63 -37.40
CA VAL A 119 -15.92 -10.19 -37.19
C VAL A 119 -16.55 -9.57 -35.93
N ALA A 120 -17.87 -9.39 -35.93
CA ALA A 120 -18.55 -8.64 -34.87
C ALA A 120 -18.56 -9.37 -33.51
N ILE A 121 -18.60 -10.71 -33.51
CA ILE A 121 -18.62 -11.57 -32.32
C ILE A 121 -17.60 -12.69 -32.45
N THR A 122 -16.93 -13.00 -31.34
CA THR A 122 -15.97 -14.10 -31.18
C THR A 122 -16.63 -15.29 -30.47
N PRO A 123 -16.11 -16.54 -30.61
CA PRO A 123 -16.73 -17.73 -30.01
C PRO A 123 -16.95 -17.61 -28.49
N GLN A 124 -16.04 -16.96 -27.77
CA GLN A 124 -16.17 -16.68 -26.33
C GLN A 124 -17.46 -15.90 -25.98
N ASN A 125 -17.85 -14.92 -26.80
CA ASN A 125 -19.06 -14.14 -26.55
C ASN A 125 -20.32 -14.77 -27.17
N VAL A 126 -20.21 -15.64 -28.17
CA VAL A 126 -21.31 -16.55 -28.52
C VAL A 126 -21.70 -17.39 -27.30
N GLN A 127 -20.72 -18.00 -26.64
CA GLN A 127 -20.95 -18.79 -25.43
C GLN A 127 -21.58 -17.95 -24.30
N LEU A 128 -21.13 -16.70 -24.12
CA LEU A 128 -21.70 -15.77 -23.14
C LEU A 128 -23.16 -15.39 -23.45
N LEU A 129 -23.48 -15.08 -24.70
CA LEU A 129 -24.84 -14.71 -25.14
C LEU A 129 -25.82 -15.88 -24.97
N LEU A 130 -25.43 -17.08 -25.38
CA LEU A 130 -26.23 -18.29 -25.16
C LEU A 130 -26.39 -18.58 -23.65
N LYS A 131 -25.32 -18.44 -22.85
CA LYS A 131 -25.37 -18.59 -21.38
C LYS A 131 -26.23 -17.53 -20.69
N LYS A 132 -26.31 -16.31 -21.23
CA LYS A 132 -27.24 -15.26 -20.76
C LYS A 132 -28.70 -15.57 -21.15
N GLY A 133 -28.92 -16.38 -22.18
CA GLY A 133 -30.22 -16.97 -22.51
C GLY A 133 -30.80 -16.54 -23.85
N PHE A 134 -29.99 -16.06 -24.79
CA PHE A 134 -30.44 -15.81 -26.17
C PHE A 134 -30.82 -17.12 -26.86
N SER A 135 -31.92 -17.11 -27.63
CA SER A 135 -32.55 -18.32 -28.19
C SER A 135 -31.61 -19.10 -29.11
N ARG A 136 -30.90 -18.37 -29.98
CA ARG A 136 -29.95 -18.90 -30.96
C ARG A 136 -29.03 -17.80 -31.48
N VAL A 137 -27.80 -18.17 -31.84
CA VAL A 137 -26.84 -17.31 -32.53
C VAL A 137 -26.56 -17.89 -33.91
N LEU A 138 -26.81 -17.11 -34.95
CA LEU A 138 -26.58 -17.45 -36.35
C LEU A 138 -25.33 -16.76 -36.86
N ILE A 139 -24.45 -17.53 -37.53
CA ILE A 139 -23.20 -17.02 -38.11
C ILE A 139 -23.15 -17.37 -39.60
N GLU A 140 -22.76 -16.42 -40.43
CA GLU A 140 -22.51 -16.68 -41.85
C GLU A 140 -21.23 -17.52 -42.00
N ARG A 141 -21.31 -18.60 -42.78
CA ARG A 141 -20.17 -19.50 -43.04
C ARG A 141 -18.92 -18.74 -43.49
N GLY A 142 -17.82 -18.89 -42.75
CA GLY A 142 -16.55 -18.22 -43.01
C GLY A 142 -16.52 -16.73 -42.66
N ALA A 143 -17.42 -16.24 -41.79
CA ALA A 143 -17.40 -14.86 -41.31
C ALA A 143 -16.19 -14.55 -40.41
N GLY A 144 -15.78 -15.48 -39.54
CA GLY A 144 -14.64 -15.32 -38.65
C GLY A 144 -13.27 -15.66 -39.24
N LEU A 145 -13.23 -16.19 -40.47
CA LEU A 145 -12.03 -16.86 -41.03
C LEU A 145 -10.81 -15.92 -41.14
N GLU A 146 -11.00 -14.70 -41.64
CA GLU A 146 -9.94 -13.67 -41.74
C GLU A 146 -9.49 -13.15 -40.35
N ALA A 147 -10.32 -13.33 -39.32
CA ALA A 147 -9.99 -13.06 -37.91
C ALA A 147 -9.43 -14.29 -37.17
N GLN A 148 -9.17 -15.40 -37.88
CA GLN A 148 -8.68 -16.68 -37.33
C GLN A 148 -9.67 -17.40 -36.39
N PHE A 149 -10.97 -17.17 -36.54
CA PHE A 149 -12.02 -17.98 -35.91
C PHE A 149 -12.68 -18.87 -36.98
N THR A 150 -12.54 -20.19 -36.86
CA THR A 150 -13.14 -21.14 -37.81
C THR A 150 -14.61 -21.40 -37.48
N ASP A 151 -15.38 -21.91 -38.45
CA ASP A 151 -16.80 -22.18 -38.25
C ASP A 151 -17.03 -23.28 -37.20
N GLU A 152 -16.15 -24.29 -37.14
CA GLU A 152 -16.19 -25.35 -36.12
C GLU A 152 -15.99 -24.79 -34.70
N ALA A 153 -15.18 -23.74 -34.54
CA ALA A 153 -14.98 -23.09 -33.25
C ALA A 153 -16.23 -22.33 -32.77
N TYR A 154 -17.09 -21.88 -33.70
CA TYR A 154 -18.39 -21.31 -33.39
C TYR A 154 -19.46 -22.39 -33.11
N GLU A 155 -19.43 -23.50 -33.84
CA GLU A 155 -20.33 -24.64 -33.61
C GLU A 155 -20.07 -25.33 -32.26
N GLN A 156 -18.80 -25.47 -31.86
CA GLN A 156 -18.41 -26.01 -30.55
C GLN A 156 -18.95 -25.21 -29.35
N VAL A 157 -19.18 -23.91 -29.51
CA VAL A 157 -19.78 -23.05 -28.46
C VAL A 157 -21.29 -22.87 -28.62
N GLY A 158 -21.91 -23.52 -29.60
CA GLY A 158 -23.37 -23.58 -29.78
C GLY A 158 -23.99 -22.56 -30.73
N ALA A 159 -23.20 -21.83 -31.54
CA ALA A 159 -23.77 -21.11 -32.69
C ALA A 159 -24.14 -22.08 -33.82
N LYS A 160 -25.04 -21.64 -34.70
CA LYS A 160 -25.41 -22.35 -35.92
C LYS A 160 -24.85 -21.62 -37.14
N THR A 161 -23.92 -22.27 -37.84
CA THR A 161 -23.42 -21.80 -39.13
C THR A 161 -24.49 -21.93 -40.20
N VAL A 162 -24.79 -20.84 -40.92
CA VAL A 162 -25.81 -20.78 -41.98
C VAL A 162 -25.29 -20.01 -43.19
N ASP A 163 -26.06 -19.98 -44.27
CA ASP A 163 -25.78 -19.12 -45.42
C ASP A 163 -26.12 -17.65 -45.12
N ARG A 164 -25.57 -16.76 -45.95
CA ARG A 164 -25.74 -15.30 -45.83
C ARG A 164 -27.21 -14.86 -45.78
N ARG A 165 -28.08 -15.41 -46.63
CA ARG A 165 -29.48 -14.99 -46.70
C ARG A 165 -30.20 -15.33 -45.40
N SER A 166 -29.99 -16.55 -44.88
CA SER A 166 -30.55 -16.96 -43.58
C SER A 166 -30.13 -16.03 -42.44
N VAL A 167 -28.86 -15.58 -42.37
CA VAL A 167 -28.44 -14.62 -41.31
C VAL A 167 -29.26 -13.33 -41.36
N PHE A 168 -29.40 -12.70 -42.53
CA PHE A 168 -30.11 -11.43 -42.64
C PHE A 168 -31.64 -11.57 -42.47
N SER A 169 -32.25 -12.66 -42.93
CA SER A 169 -33.72 -12.84 -42.87
C SER A 169 -34.25 -13.48 -41.59
N GLU A 170 -33.47 -14.30 -40.89
CA GLU A 170 -33.91 -15.02 -39.68
C GLU A 170 -33.56 -14.32 -38.36
N SER A 171 -32.76 -13.25 -38.39
CA SER A 171 -32.23 -12.60 -37.18
C SER A 171 -33.09 -11.41 -36.74
N ASP A 172 -33.28 -11.32 -35.42
CA ASP A 172 -34.04 -10.24 -34.76
C ASP A 172 -33.09 -9.10 -34.33
N ILE A 173 -31.83 -9.46 -34.02
CA ILE A 173 -30.73 -8.54 -33.71
C ILE A 173 -29.54 -8.88 -34.61
N LEU A 174 -29.12 -7.97 -35.48
CA LEU A 174 -27.97 -8.10 -36.38
C LEU A 174 -26.76 -7.33 -35.82
N LEU A 175 -25.62 -8.02 -35.67
CA LEU A 175 -24.37 -7.44 -35.16
C LEU A 175 -23.33 -7.43 -36.29
N LYS A 176 -22.92 -6.24 -36.72
CA LYS A 176 -21.87 -6.01 -37.73
C LYS A 176 -20.74 -5.16 -37.16
N VAL A 177 -19.59 -5.14 -37.84
CA VAL A 177 -18.49 -4.20 -37.55
C VAL A 177 -18.73 -2.88 -38.28
N ARG A 178 -19.00 -2.92 -39.59
CA ARG A 178 -19.24 -1.72 -40.42
C ARG A 178 -20.73 -1.52 -40.70
N ALA A 179 -21.07 -0.32 -41.19
CA ALA A 179 -22.40 0.00 -41.70
C ALA A 179 -22.84 -0.98 -42.80
N LEU A 180 -24.14 -1.15 -42.96
CA LEU A 180 -24.71 -2.05 -43.96
C LEU A 180 -24.56 -1.45 -45.37
N SER A 181 -24.21 -2.28 -46.35
CA SER A 181 -24.20 -1.88 -47.76
C SER A 181 -25.61 -1.57 -48.28
N ILE A 182 -25.72 -0.52 -49.10
CA ILE A 182 -26.88 -0.21 -49.93
C ILE A 182 -26.58 -0.35 -51.44
N ASP A 183 -25.34 -0.76 -51.79
CA ASP A 183 -24.85 -0.81 -53.16
C ASP A 183 -25.12 -2.17 -53.83
N GLY A 184 -25.63 -2.12 -55.07
CA GLY A 184 -25.84 -3.30 -55.92
C GLY A 184 -27.19 -4.01 -55.72
N ALA A 185 -27.33 -5.19 -56.32
CA ALA A 185 -28.54 -6.02 -56.18
C ALA A 185 -28.64 -6.70 -54.80
N ASP A 186 -27.49 -6.90 -54.13
CA ASP A 186 -27.36 -7.58 -52.85
C ASP A 186 -27.27 -6.59 -51.66
N SER A 187 -28.11 -5.54 -51.68
CA SER A 187 -28.23 -4.54 -50.62
C SER A 187 -28.46 -5.20 -49.26
N GLU A 188 -27.51 -5.03 -48.32
CA GLU A 188 -27.58 -5.60 -46.98
C GLU A 188 -28.74 -4.99 -46.18
N VAL A 189 -29.02 -3.69 -46.37
CA VAL A 189 -30.19 -3.02 -45.76
C VAL A 189 -31.51 -3.55 -46.32
N ASP A 190 -31.53 -4.08 -47.54
CA ASP A 190 -32.74 -4.70 -48.10
C ASP A 190 -32.91 -6.18 -47.73
N ALA A 191 -31.84 -6.83 -47.26
CA ALA A 191 -31.86 -8.22 -46.81
C ALA A 191 -32.37 -8.41 -45.36
N ILE A 192 -32.29 -7.38 -44.50
CA ILE A 192 -32.77 -7.49 -43.12
C ILE A 192 -34.29 -7.67 -43.02
N ARG A 193 -34.71 -8.38 -41.96
CA ARG A 193 -36.09 -8.41 -41.48
C ARG A 193 -36.59 -6.99 -41.16
N GLU A 194 -37.81 -6.65 -41.56
CA GLU A 194 -38.47 -5.39 -41.19
C GLU A 194 -38.60 -5.30 -39.66
N GLY A 195 -38.21 -4.15 -39.08
CA GLY A 195 -38.20 -3.96 -37.61
C GLY A 195 -37.04 -4.63 -36.87
N ALA A 196 -36.06 -5.22 -37.56
CA ALA A 196 -34.85 -5.77 -36.93
C ALA A 196 -34.06 -4.71 -36.14
N THR A 197 -33.38 -5.13 -35.08
CA THR A 197 -32.34 -4.34 -34.42
C THR A 197 -31.01 -4.51 -35.17
N VAL A 198 -30.26 -3.43 -35.36
CA VAL A 198 -28.95 -3.41 -36.02
C VAL A 198 -27.94 -2.69 -35.13
N ILE A 199 -26.79 -3.30 -34.84
CA ILE A 199 -25.70 -2.67 -34.08
C ILE A 199 -24.41 -2.76 -34.89
N SER A 200 -23.80 -1.60 -35.19
CA SER A 200 -22.58 -1.49 -36.01
C SER A 200 -21.91 -0.11 -35.86
N PHE A 201 -20.74 0.12 -36.46
CA PHE A 201 -20.29 1.50 -36.74
C PHE A 201 -21.08 2.07 -37.92
N LEU A 202 -21.84 3.14 -37.71
CA LEU A 202 -22.77 3.69 -38.69
C LEU A 202 -22.33 5.05 -39.25
N TYR A 203 -21.66 5.89 -38.46
CA TYR A 203 -21.26 7.26 -38.84
C TYR A 203 -22.41 8.06 -39.50
N PRO A 204 -23.51 8.31 -38.76
CA PRO A 204 -24.80 8.68 -39.36
C PRO A 204 -24.82 10.06 -40.03
N MET A 205 -23.90 10.95 -39.65
CA MET A 205 -23.75 12.27 -40.30
C MET A 205 -23.10 12.18 -41.68
N GLN A 206 -22.30 11.13 -41.92
CA GLN A 206 -21.60 10.86 -43.17
C GLN A 206 -22.43 9.94 -44.07
N ASN A 207 -23.02 8.89 -43.49
CA ASN A 207 -23.71 7.81 -44.20
C ASN A 207 -25.24 7.99 -44.23
N LYS A 208 -25.74 9.23 -44.33
CA LYS A 208 -27.18 9.53 -44.29
C LYS A 208 -28.04 8.65 -45.23
N PRO A 209 -27.66 8.32 -46.47
CA PRO A 209 -28.44 7.40 -47.31
C PRO A 209 -28.66 6.00 -46.71
N VAL A 210 -27.70 5.49 -45.92
CA VAL A 210 -27.83 4.20 -45.21
C VAL A 210 -28.78 4.35 -44.01
N VAL A 211 -28.68 5.46 -43.29
CA VAL A 211 -29.57 5.80 -42.16
C VAL A 211 -31.03 5.92 -42.60
N ASP A 212 -31.27 6.64 -43.69
CA ASP A 212 -32.62 6.83 -44.23
C ASP A 212 -33.20 5.48 -44.72
N ARG A 213 -32.40 4.66 -45.41
CA ARG A 213 -32.80 3.30 -45.86
C ARG A 213 -33.10 2.34 -44.69
N LEU A 214 -32.39 2.47 -43.57
CA LEU A 214 -32.68 1.71 -42.33
C LEU A 214 -34.00 2.16 -41.69
N ALA A 215 -34.32 3.46 -41.75
CA ALA A 215 -35.60 3.99 -41.31
C ALA A 215 -36.76 3.51 -42.22
N ASP A 216 -36.58 3.47 -43.55
CA ASP A 216 -37.56 2.90 -44.49
C ASP A 216 -37.93 1.44 -44.14
N ARG A 217 -36.95 0.65 -43.67
CA ARG A 217 -37.14 -0.73 -43.17
C ARG A 217 -37.61 -0.85 -41.72
N LYS A 218 -37.96 0.28 -41.09
CA LYS A 218 -38.35 0.42 -39.68
C LYS A 218 -37.34 -0.16 -38.68
N ALA A 219 -36.09 -0.34 -39.11
CA ALA A 219 -35.05 -0.97 -38.31
C ALA A 219 -34.66 -0.07 -37.12
N THR A 220 -34.27 -0.70 -36.01
CA THR A 220 -33.74 0.00 -34.84
C THR A 220 -32.21 -0.04 -34.89
N ALA A 221 -31.58 1.06 -35.31
CA ALA A 221 -30.14 1.10 -35.52
C ALA A 221 -29.41 1.82 -34.38
N PHE A 222 -28.43 1.12 -33.79
CA PHE A 222 -27.47 1.66 -32.83
C PHE A 222 -26.09 1.83 -33.46
N ALA A 223 -25.53 3.03 -33.33
CA ALA A 223 -24.23 3.42 -33.85
C ALA A 223 -23.15 3.33 -32.75
N MET A 224 -22.23 2.38 -32.88
CA MET A 224 -21.11 2.19 -31.93
C MET A 224 -20.13 3.38 -31.91
N ASP A 225 -20.19 4.26 -32.91
CA ASP A 225 -19.46 5.54 -32.97
C ASP A 225 -20.16 6.71 -32.23
N MET A 226 -21.43 6.54 -31.84
CA MET A 226 -22.24 7.56 -31.15
C MET A 226 -22.38 7.30 -29.64
N VAL A 227 -21.89 6.15 -29.15
CA VAL A 227 -21.83 5.80 -27.72
C VAL A 227 -21.19 6.95 -26.90
N PRO A 228 -21.85 7.49 -25.86
CA PRO A 228 -21.36 8.64 -25.13
C PRO A 228 -20.15 8.29 -24.25
N ARG A 229 -19.16 9.20 -24.20
CA ARG A 229 -17.93 9.03 -23.41
C ARG A 229 -18.11 9.42 -21.94
N ILE A 230 -18.95 8.66 -21.25
CA ILE A 230 -19.17 8.74 -19.79
C ILE A 230 -18.57 7.51 -19.09
N SER A 231 -18.28 7.60 -17.80
CA SER A 231 -17.53 6.56 -17.05
C SER A 231 -18.14 5.16 -17.19
N ARG A 232 -19.45 5.01 -16.97
CA ARG A 232 -20.18 3.74 -17.14
C ARG A 232 -20.11 3.15 -18.55
N ALA A 233 -19.89 3.98 -19.57
CA ALA A 233 -19.92 3.60 -20.97
C ALA A 233 -18.53 3.29 -21.56
N GLN A 234 -17.44 3.50 -20.82
CA GLN A 234 -16.08 3.21 -21.28
C GLN A 234 -15.91 1.73 -21.69
N VAL A 235 -16.62 0.81 -21.05
CA VAL A 235 -16.62 -0.63 -21.40
C VAL A 235 -17.35 -0.94 -22.72
N PHE A 236 -18.11 0.01 -23.27
CA PHE A 236 -18.79 -0.07 -24.57
C PHE A 236 -18.06 0.73 -25.69
N ASP A 237 -17.06 1.57 -25.35
CA ASP A 237 -16.41 2.49 -26.32
C ASP A 237 -15.53 1.73 -27.33
N ALA A 238 -16.17 1.30 -28.42
CA ALA A 238 -15.53 0.63 -29.54
C ALA A 238 -14.53 1.53 -30.30
N LEU A 239 -14.71 2.86 -30.29
CA LEU A 239 -13.76 3.78 -30.90
C LEU A 239 -12.45 3.79 -30.12
N SER A 240 -12.50 3.81 -28.79
CA SER A 240 -11.31 3.72 -27.93
C SER A 240 -10.61 2.36 -28.08
N SER A 241 -11.35 1.25 -28.17
CA SER A 241 -10.78 -0.07 -28.48
C SER A 241 -10.04 -0.10 -29.83
N MET A 242 -10.65 0.44 -30.90
CA MET A 242 -10.02 0.46 -32.23
C MET A 242 -8.85 1.44 -32.30
N ALA A 243 -8.93 2.59 -31.62
CA ALA A 243 -7.85 3.58 -31.52
C ALA A 243 -6.62 3.00 -30.80
N ASN A 244 -6.83 2.29 -29.69
CA ASN A 244 -5.74 1.60 -28.97
C ASN A 244 -5.02 0.60 -29.90
N ILE A 245 -5.77 -0.25 -30.61
CA ILE A 245 -5.18 -1.22 -31.54
C ILE A 245 -4.46 -0.52 -32.71
N ALA A 246 -5.02 0.57 -33.25
CA ALA A 246 -4.37 1.34 -34.31
C ALA A 246 -3.04 1.96 -33.83
N GLY A 247 -2.96 2.46 -32.60
CA GLY A 247 -1.73 2.99 -31.99
C GLY A 247 -0.64 1.93 -31.82
N TYR A 248 -0.99 0.78 -31.25
CA TYR A 248 -0.08 -0.38 -31.15
C TYR A 248 0.40 -0.85 -32.52
N LYS A 249 -0.54 -1.04 -33.47
CA LYS A 249 -0.25 -1.55 -34.81
C LYS A 249 0.56 -0.56 -35.65
N ALA A 250 0.40 0.76 -35.45
CA ALA A 250 1.23 1.78 -36.08
C ALA A 250 2.72 1.61 -35.77
N VAL A 251 3.07 1.38 -34.50
CA VAL A 251 4.48 1.17 -34.12
C VAL A 251 5.04 -0.11 -34.72
N LEU A 252 4.23 -1.18 -34.80
CA LEU A 252 4.64 -2.41 -35.48
C LEU A 252 4.88 -2.20 -36.98
N GLU A 253 3.93 -1.58 -37.70
CA GLU A 253 4.11 -1.26 -39.13
C GLU A 253 5.30 -0.31 -39.36
N ALA A 254 5.52 0.67 -38.47
CA ALA A 254 6.69 1.54 -38.52
C ALA A 254 7.99 0.74 -38.35
N SER A 255 8.07 -0.14 -37.34
CA SER A 255 9.26 -0.97 -37.08
C SER A 255 9.54 -1.96 -38.22
N ASN A 256 8.51 -2.44 -38.92
CA ASN A 256 8.63 -3.32 -40.08
C ASN A 256 9.12 -2.58 -41.35
N GLN A 257 8.93 -1.26 -41.44
CA GLN A 257 9.44 -0.43 -42.54
C GLN A 257 10.76 0.30 -42.19
N PHE A 258 11.14 0.37 -40.91
CA PHE A 258 12.31 1.11 -40.43
C PHE A 258 13.55 0.21 -40.41
N GLY A 259 14.56 0.53 -41.24
CA GLY A 259 15.73 -0.31 -41.46
C GLY A 259 16.80 -0.32 -40.34
N ARG A 260 16.44 -0.03 -39.07
CA ARG A 260 17.37 -0.05 -37.92
C ARG A 260 16.62 -0.51 -36.65
N PHE A 261 17.36 -0.90 -35.61
CA PHE A 261 16.76 -1.29 -34.33
C PHE A 261 16.04 -0.10 -33.64
N LEU A 262 14.91 -0.39 -32.98
CA LEU A 262 14.25 0.58 -32.10
C LEU A 262 15.01 0.74 -30.78
N THR A 263 15.44 -0.39 -30.22
CA THR A 263 16.21 -0.48 -28.97
C THR A 263 17.68 -0.08 -29.20
N GLY A 264 18.21 0.82 -28.36
CA GLY A 264 19.64 1.15 -28.35
C GLY A 264 20.46 0.06 -27.66
N GLN A 265 21.65 -0.25 -28.18
CA GLN A 265 22.50 -1.35 -27.71
C GLN A 265 23.98 -0.98 -27.72
N VAL A 266 24.78 -1.60 -26.85
CA VAL A 266 26.24 -1.56 -26.90
C VAL A 266 26.74 -2.97 -27.19
N THR A 267 27.51 -3.12 -28.25
CA THR A 267 28.01 -4.41 -28.74
C THR A 267 29.53 -4.34 -28.95
N ALA A 268 30.17 -5.48 -29.19
CA ALA A 268 31.59 -5.51 -29.60
C ALA A 268 31.84 -4.77 -30.93
N ALA A 269 30.83 -4.63 -31.79
CA ALA A 269 30.88 -3.86 -33.04
C ALA A 269 30.59 -2.36 -32.85
N GLY A 270 30.38 -1.90 -31.61
CA GLY A 270 30.12 -0.50 -31.26
C GLY A 270 28.75 -0.24 -30.63
N LYS A 271 28.47 1.06 -30.41
CA LYS A 271 27.22 1.55 -29.80
C LYS A 271 26.21 1.93 -30.87
N ILE A 272 25.07 1.27 -30.87
CA ILE A 272 23.90 1.57 -31.69
C ILE A 272 22.97 2.48 -30.88
N PRO A 273 22.67 3.72 -31.31
CA PRO A 273 21.74 4.58 -30.60
C PRO A 273 20.29 4.05 -30.71
N PRO A 274 19.44 4.28 -29.70
CA PRO A 274 18.01 3.98 -29.81
C PRO A 274 17.35 4.86 -30.87
N CYS A 275 16.26 4.34 -31.46
CA CYS A 275 15.39 5.10 -32.33
C CYS A 275 14.73 6.27 -31.57
N LYS A 276 14.63 7.44 -32.21
CA LYS A 276 13.79 8.56 -31.74
C LYS A 276 12.42 8.49 -32.42
N VAL A 277 11.33 8.48 -31.65
CA VAL A 277 9.95 8.49 -32.15
C VAL A 277 9.25 9.76 -31.67
N LEU A 278 8.57 10.47 -32.58
CA LEU A 278 7.63 11.54 -32.24
C LEU A 278 6.19 11.03 -32.39
N VAL A 279 5.33 11.34 -31.43
CA VAL A 279 3.89 11.07 -31.50
C VAL A 279 3.12 12.38 -31.37
N ILE A 280 2.37 12.74 -32.41
CA ILE A 280 1.60 13.99 -32.51
C ILE A 280 0.12 13.69 -32.28
N GLY A 281 -0.41 14.17 -31.15
CA GLY A 281 -1.68 13.77 -30.57
C GLY A 281 -1.49 12.66 -29.53
N ALA A 282 -1.93 12.91 -28.30
CA ALA A 282 -1.95 11.97 -27.19
C ALA A 282 -3.41 11.63 -26.79
N GLY A 283 -4.22 11.30 -27.80
CA GLY A 283 -5.45 10.52 -27.60
C GLY A 283 -5.13 9.04 -27.36
N VAL A 284 -6.16 8.18 -27.30
CA VAL A 284 -6.00 6.74 -27.01
C VAL A 284 -5.02 6.05 -27.98
N ALA A 285 -5.05 6.39 -29.27
CA ALA A 285 -4.10 5.88 -30.26
C ALA A 285 -2.67 6.39 -30.01
N GLY A 286 -2.51 7.68 -29.68
CA GLY A 286 -1.21 8.29 -29.37
C GLY A 286 -0.57 7.68 -28.12
N LEU A 287 -1.32 7.59 -27.02
CA LEU A 287 -0.84 6.96 -25.78
C LEU A 287 -0.47 5.49 -25.97
N SER A 288 -1.23 4.74 -26.78
CA SER A 288 -0.89 3.36 -27.13
C SER A 288 0.38 3.27 -27.99
N ALA A 289 0.55 4.16 -28.97
CA ALA A 289 1.80 4.25 -29.75
C ALA A 289 3.00 4.62 -28.87
N ILE A 290 2.84 5.57 -27.94
CA ILE A 290 3.87 5.95 -26.96
C ILE A 290 4.27 4.75 -26.09
N ALA A 291 3.30 4.09 -25.45
CA ALA A 291 3.55 2.93 -24.60
C ALA A 291 4.23 1.78 -25.37
N THR A 292 3.81 1.53 -26.62
CA THR A 292 4.37 0.48 -27.47
C THR A 292 5.82 0.81 -27.88
N ALA A 293 6.08 2.02 -28.36
CA ALA A 293 7.43 2.44 -28.76
C ALA A 293 8.41 2.50 -27.57
N ARG A 294 7.96 2.93 -26.38
CA ARG A 294 8.77 2.88 -25.15
C ARG A 294 9.09 1.44 -24.74
N ARG A 295 8.12 0.52 -24.81
CA ARG A 295 8.34 -0.92 -24.53
C ARG A 295 9.27 -1.59 -25.54
N MET A 296 9.34 -1.11 -26.78
CA MET A 296 10.33 -1.53 -27.79
C MET A 296 11.70 -0.84 -27.64
N GLY A 297 11.92 -0.09 -26.56
CA GLY A 297 13.21 0.49 -26.19
C GLY A 297 13.59 1.77 -26.94
N ALA A 298 12.63 2.42 -27.61
CA ALA A 298 12.86 3.70 -28.26
C ALA A 298 12.81 4.88 -27.26
N ILE A 299 13.44 6.00 -27.63
CA ILE A 299 13.19 7.31 -27.01
C ILE A 299 11.93 7.87 -27.69
N VAL A 300 10.92 8.24 -26.90
CA VAL A 300 9.65 8.75 -27.43
C VAL A 300 9.39 10.16 -26.91
N ARG A 301 9.03 11.04 -27.84
CA ARG A 301 8.51 12.39 -27.62
C ARG A 301 7.01 12.40 -27.93
N GLY A 302 6.20 13.01 -27.07
CA GLY A 302 4.76 13.18 -27.26
C GLY A 302 4.36 14.65 -27.29
N PHE A 303 3.42 14.99 -28.17
CA PHE A 303 2.82 16.33 -28.26
C PHE A 303 1.29 16.24 -28.24
N ASP A 304 0.63 17.16 -27.56
CA ASP A 304 -0.82 17.36 -27.61
C ASP A 304 -1.15 18.82 -27.20
N THR A 305 -2.21 19.41 -27.74
CA THR A 305 -2.62 20.79 -27.41
C THR A 305 -3.40 20.89 -26.09
N ARG A 306 -3.76 19.76 -25.47
CA ARG A 306 -4.49 19.68 -24.20
C ARG A 306 -3.52 19.49 -23.04
N SER A 307 -3.53 20.40 -22.07
CA SER A 307 -2.71 20.36 -20.84
C SER A 307 -2.79 19.02 -20.11
N ALA A 308 -4.00 18.47 -19.94
CA ALA A 308 -4.26 17.19 -19.27
C ALA A 308 -3.58 15.95 -19.91
N ALA A 309 -3.13 16.04 -21.16
CA ALA A 309 -2.39 14.96 -21.81
C ALA A 309 -0.90 14.91 -21.41
N ARG A 310 -0.35 16.01 -20.84
CA ARG A 310 1.05 16.11 -20.40
C ARG A 310 1.42 15.03 -19.39
N GLU A 311 0.62 14.91 -18.33
CA GLU A 311 0.80 13.92 -17.27
C GLU A 311 0.64 12.48 -17.80
N GLN A 312 -0.26 12.28 -18.77
CA GLN A 312 -0.49 10.97 -19.41
C GLN A 312 0.72 10.54 -20.27
N VAL A 313 1.35 11.46 -20.99
CA VAL A 313 2.59 11.18 -21.74
C VAL A 313 3.77 10.94 -20.79
N GLN A 314 3.90 11.75 -19.74
CA GLN A 314 5.01 11.65 -18.77
C GLN A 314 4.92 10.39 -17.90
N SER A 315 3.72 9.95 -17.50
CA SER A 315 3.51 8.69 -16.75
C SER A 315 3.82 7.44 -17.57
N LEU A 316 3.72 7.50 -18.90
CA LEU A 316 4.26 6.47 -19.82
C LEU A 316 5.78 6.58 -20.03
N GLY A 317 6.46 7.46 -19.29
CA GLY A 317 7.90 7.65 -19.31
C GLY A 317 8.43 8.27 -20.61
N ALA A 318 7.62 9.07 -21.30
CA ALA A 318 7.99 9.77 -22.53
C ALA A 318 8.19 11.28 -22.31
N GLU A 319 8.97 11.91 -23.18
CA GLU A 319 9.27 13.34 -23.15
C GLU A 319 8.07 14.12 -23.74
N PHE A 320 7.33 14.87 -22.92
CA PHE A 320 6.32 15.79 -23.44
C PHE A 320 7.01 17.04 -23.98
N ILE A 321 6.76 17.39 -25.24
CA ILE A 321 7.31 18.60 -25.87
C ILE A 321 6.24 19.70 -25.93
N GLU A 322 6.66 20.96 -25.82
CA GLU A 322 5.76 22.10 -25.61
C GLU A 322 6.03 23.22 -26.62
N VAL A 323 5.01 24.01 -26.94
CA VAL A 323 5.14 25.23 -27.76
C VAL A 323 5.53 26.40 -26.83
N GLU A 324 6.31 27.36 -27.33
CA GLU A 324 6.70 28.59 -26.62
C GLU A 324 5.50 29.53 -26.31
N ILE A 325 4.27 29.16 -26.70
CA ILE A 325 3.04 29.94 -26.55
C ILE A 325 2.05 29.15 -25.69
N GLU A 326 1.73 29.67 -24.51
CA GLU A 326 0.70 29.09 -23.63
C GLU A 326 -0.72 29.44 -24.13
N GLU A 327 -1.31 28.55 -24.91
CA GLU A 327 -2.75 28.57 -25.25
C GLU A 327 -3.39 27.23 -24.87
N GLU A 328 -4.49 27.23 -24.11
CA GLU A 328 -5.18 25.99 -23.75
C GLU A 328 -6.03 25.45 -24.92
N GLY A 329 -5.64 24.31 -25.49
CA GLY A 329 -6.34 23.63 -26.58
C GLY A 329 -7.55 22.77 -26.18
N SER A 330 -7.94 22.77 -24.91
CA SER A 330 -9.11 22.04 -24.39
C SER A 330 -10.41 22.48 -25.08
N GLY A 331 -11.21 21.51 -25.53
CA GLY A 331 -12.53 21.71 -26.12
C GLY A 331 -13.60 20.79 -25.52
N THR A 332 -14.86 21.04 -25.89
CA THR A 332 -16.02 20.30 -25.36
C THR A 332 -15.90 18.79 -25.61
N GLY A 333 -16.16 17.97 -24.59
CA GLY A 333 -16.08 16.51 -24.71
C GLY A 333 -14.69 15.91 -24.53
N GLY A 334 -13.69 16.70 -24.09
CA GLY A 334 -12.29 16.24 -23.95
C GLY A 334 -11.51 16.16 -25.27
N TYR A 335 -12.13 16.60 -26.37
CA TYR A 335 -11.50 16.81 -27.67
C TYR A 335 -10.67 18.11 -27.67
N ALA A 336 -9.77 18.25 -28.64
CA ALA A 336 -9.09 19.52 -28.89
C ALA A 336 -10.01 20.51 -29.64
N LYS A 337 -9.83 21.80 -29.38
CA LYS A 337 -10.38 22.90 -30.21
C LYS A 337 -9.42 23.22 -31.37
N GLU A 338 -9.83 24.14 -32.25
CA GLU A 338 -8.93 24.73 -33.26
C GLU A 338 -8.17 25.91 -32.63
N MET A 339 -6.84 25.92 -32.78
CA MET A 339 -5.92 26.86 -32.10
C MET A 339 -5.77 28.19 -32.84
N SER A 340 -5.16 29.20 -32.20
CA SER A 340 -4.75 30.43 -32.87
C SER A 340 -3.75 30.17 -34.01
N LYS A 341 -3.65 31.11 -34.97
CA LYS A 341 -2.70 30.99 -36.09
C LYS A 341 -1.26 31.06 -35.61
N GLU A 342 -1.06 31.89 -34.59
CA GLU A 342 0.19 32.15 -33.90
C GLU A 342 0.67 30.89 -33.18
N PHE A 343 -0.23 30.16 -32.50
CA PHE A 343 0.07 28.84 -31.94
C PHE A 343 0.41 27.83 -33.04
N ILE A 344 -0.37 27.77 -34.14
CA ILE A 344 -0.13 26.84 -35.25
C ILE A 344 1.22 27.12 -35.93
N GLU A 345 1.62 28.37 -36.10
CA GLU A 345 2.94 28.71 -36.66
C GLU A 345 4.09 28.23 -35.77
N ALA A 346 3.96 28.38 -34.44
CA ALA A 346 4.93 27.90 -33.47
C ALA A 346 4.93 26.36 -33.30
N GLU A 347 3.76 25.71 -33.38
CA GLU A 347 3.60 24.25 -33.46
C GLU A 347 4.30 23.68 -34.70
N MET A 348 4.11 24.31 -35.87
CA MET A 348 4.76 23.91 -37.11
C MET A 348 6.28 24.16 -37.10
N LYS A 349 6.75 25.24 -36.46
CA LYS A 349 8.18 25.45 -36.17
C LYS A 349 8.74 24.28 -35.33
N LEU A 350 8.09 23.95 -34.22
CA LEU A 350 8.47 22.84 -33.34
C LEU A 350 8.54 21.51 -34.09
N PHE A 351 7.52 21.16 -34.89
CA PHE A 351 7.54 19.93 -35.69
C PHE A 351 8.65 19.92 -36.75
N HIS A 352 8.96 21.05 -37.37
CA HIS A 352 10.07 21.13 -38.32
C HIS A 352 11.44 20.93 -37.64
N GLU A 353 11.63 21.44 -36.43
CA GLU A 353 12.84 21.20 -35.63
C GLU A 353 12.94 19.72 -35.19
N GLN A 354 11.83 19.13 -34.72
CA GLN A 354 11.79 17.72 -34.31
C GLN A 354 12.00 16.74 -35.49
N CYS A 355 11.43 17.01 -36.68
CA CYS A 355 11.57 16.14 -37.86
C CYS A 355 13.02 15.93 -38.31
N ARG A 356 13.90 16.91 -38.06
CA ARG A 356 15.35 16.79 -38.32
C ARG A 356 16.05 15.80 -37.37
N GLU A 357 15.52 15.68 -36.14
CA GLU A 357 16.06 14.82 -35.11
C GLU A 357 15.48 13.40 -35.10
N VAL A 358 14.17 13.22 -35.33
CA VAL A 358 13.50 11.93 -35.11
C VAL A 358 13.61 10.97 -36.29
N ASP A 359 13.51 9.67 -36.00
CA ASP A 359 13.57 8.58 -36.99
C ASP A 359 12.17 8.11 -37.42
N ILE A 360 11.19 8.19 -36.53
CA ILE A 360 9.79 7.81 -36.78
C ILE A 360 8.85 8.91 -36.30
N VAL A 361 7.79 9.20 -37.06
CA VAL A 361 6.67 10.08 -36.64
C VAL A 361 5.36 9.30 -36.72
N VAL A 362 4.54 9.34 -35.66
CA VAL A 362 3.16 8.82 -35.67
C VAL A 362 2.21 10.00 -35.45
N THR A 363 1.31 10.25 -36.40
CA THR A 363 0.36 11.38 -36.33
C THR A 363 -1.06 10.88 -36.10
N THR A 364 -1.72 11.41 -35.06
CA THR A 364 -3.07 10.99 -34.63
C THR A 364 -4.01 12.19 -34.42
N ALA A 365 -3.67 13.36 -34.98
CA ALA A 365 -4.42 14.59 -34.77
C ALA A 365 -5.69 14.60 -35.64
N LEU A 366 -6.83 14.25 -35.05
CA LEU A 366 -8.11 14.11 -35.74
C LEU A 366 -9.22 14.81 -34.95
N ILE A 367 -9.93 15.74 -35.59
CA ILE A 367 -11.11 16.42 -35.04
C ILE A 367 -12.36 15.83 -35.72
N PRO A 368 -13.31 15.23 -35.00
CA PRO A 368 -14.50 14.62 -35.60
C PRO A 368 -15.29 15.61 -36.46
N GLY A 369 -15.62 15.21 -37.70
CA GLY A 369 -16.38 16.04 -38.64
C GLY A 369 -15.58 17.12 -39.38
N LYS A 370 -14.27 17.27 -39.13
CA LYS A 370 -13.37 18.11 -39.91
C LYS A 370 -12.32 17.27 -40.65
N PRO A 371 -11.75 17.77 -41.77
CA PRO A 371 -10.53 17.21 -42.36
C PRO A 371 -9.37 17.22 -41.36
N ALA A 372 -8.44 16.28 -41.51
CA ALA A 372 -7.23 16.22 -40.70
C ALA A 372 -6.32 17.46 -40.95
N PRO A 373 -5.82 18.15 -39.91
CA PRO A 373 -4.89 19.28 -40.07
C PRO A 373 -3.55 18.82 -40.64
N LYS A 374 -2.98 19.58 -41.58
CA LYS A 374 -1.70 19.26 -42.25
C LYS A 374 -0.50 19.70 -41.39
N LEU A 375 -0.17 18.86 -40.42
CA LEU A 375 0.90 19.08 -39.44
C LEU A 375 2.30 18.67 -39.94
N ILE A 376 2.40 17.81 -40.97
CA ILE A 376 3.69 17.39 -41.56
C ILE A 376 3.76 17.78 -43.04
N THR A 377 4.55 18.81 -43.35
CA THR A 377 4.73 19.32 -44.72
C THR A 377 5.82 18.59 -45.49
N LYS A 378 5.82 18.73 -46.82
CA LYS A 378 6.88 18.23 -47.70
C LYS A 378 8.27 18.80 -47.38
N ALA A 379 8.34 20.02 -46.85
CA ALA A 379 9.59 20.60 -46.37
C ALA A 379 10.13 19.87 -45.13
N MET A 380 9.26 19.50 -44.19
CA MET A 380 9.61 18.68 -43.03
C MET A 380 10.06 17.28 -43.45
N LEU A 381 9.33 16.63 -44.38
CA LEU A 381 9.73 15.32 -44.92
C LEU A 381 11.13 15.35 -45.57
N ALA A 382 11.43 16.41 -46.33
CA ALA A 382 12.73 16.57 -46.99
C ALA A 382 13.87 16.89 -46.01
N SER A 383 13.58 17.26 -44.76
CA SER A 383 14.58 17.50 -43.70
C SER A 383 14.78 16.30 -42.76
N MET A 384 13.94 15.26 -42.87
CA MET A 384 14.12 13.98 -42.16
C MET A 384 15.30 13.18 -42.70
N ARG A 385 15.81 12.24 -41.89
CA ARG A 385 16.91 11.34 -42.29
C ARG A 385 16.40 10.23 -43.24
N PRO A 386 17.10 9.91 -44.35
CA PRO A 386 16.69 8.81 -45.24
C PRO A 386 16.51 7.48 -44.49
N GLY A 387 15.45 6.75 -44.85
CA GLY A 387 14.99 5.56 -44.14
C GLY A 387 14.07 5.82 -42.94
N SER A 388 13.77 7.09 -42.61
CA SER A 388 12.73 7.43 -41.63
C SER A 388 11.33 6.97 -42.06
N VAL A 389 10.43 6.80 -41.10
CA VAL A 389 9.05 6.35 -41.35
C VAL A 389 8.03 7.30 -40.72
N ILE A 390 6.97 7.62 -41.45
CA ILE A 390 5.78 8.28 -40.90
C ILE A 390 4.59 7.31 -40.96
N VAL A 391 3.78 7.28 -39.90
CA VAL A 391 2.49 6.56 -39.87
C VAL A 391 1.38 7.54 -39.58
N ASP A 392 0.46 7.69 -40.53
CA ASP A 392 -0.58 8.72 -40.50
C ASP A 392 -1.94 8.11 -40.15
N LEU A 393 -2.28 8.11 -38.85
CA LEU A 393 -3.53 7.54 -38.35
C LEU A 393 -4.76 8.37 -38.72
N ALA A 394 -4.57 9.59 -39.22
CA ALA A 394 -5.66 10.45 -39.70
C ALA A 394 -5.93 10.27 -41.21
N ALA A 395 -5.28 9.32 -41.89
CA ALA A 395 -5.36 9.11 -43.35
C ALA A 395 -6.80 9.01 -43.90
N GLU A 396 -7.73 8.41 -43.16
CA GLU A 396 -9.14 8.28 -43.56
C GLU A 396 -9.86 9.65 -43.65
N ALA A 397 -9.43 10.63 -42.85
CA ALA A 397 -9.89 12.02 -42.90
C ALA A 397 -8.96 12.95 -43.70
N GLY A 398 -8.16 12.38 -44.60
CA GLY A 398 -7.23 13.10 -45.49
C GLY A 398 -5.77 13.14 -45.01
N GLY A 399 -5.47 12.67 -43.79
CA GLY A 399 -4.12 12.54 -43.23
C GLY A 399 -3.50 13.82 -42.69
N ASN A 400 -2.67 13.72 -41.65
CA ASN A 400 -1.89 14.85 -41.14
C ASN A 400 -0.66 15.20 -41.99
N CYS A 401 -0.19 14.30 -42.86
CA CYS A 401 0.96 14.54 -43.73
C CYS A 401 0.56 14.94 -45.16
N GLU A 402 1.31 15.85 -45.78
CA GLU A 402 1.12 16.30 -47.17
C GLU A 402 1.46 15.24 -48.25
N ALA A 403 2.20 14.19 -47.89
CA ALA A 403 2.56 13.09 -48.78
C ALA A 403 1.76 11.79 -48.52
N THR A 404 0.79 11.82 -47.60
CA THR A 404 -0.09 10.68 -47.33
C THR A 404 -0.99 10.39 -48.53
N VAL A 405 -0.97 9.13 -48.97
CA VAL A 405 -1.92 8.60 -49.96
C VAL A 405 -2.77 7.56 -49.23
N PRO A 406 -4.06 7.85 -48.92
CA PRO A 406 -4.90 6.97 -48.13
C PRO A 406 -4.99 5.54 -48.69
N GLY A 407 -4.95 4.55 -47.79
CA GLY A 407 -4.94 3.12 -48.10
C GLY A 407 -3.60 2.59 -48.64
N LYS A 408 -2.56 3.44 -48.82
CA LYS A 408 -1.31 3.04 -49.48
C LYS A 408 -0.07 3.37 -48.64
N LEU A 409 1.02 2.67 -48.96
CA LEU A 409 2.37 3.02 -48.55
C LEU A 409 3.02 3.85 -49.67
N ALA A 410 3.42 5.07 -49.34
CA ALA A 410 4.07 6.02 -50.24
C ALA A 410 5.53 6.24 -49.84
N LYS A 411 6.33 6.85 -50.73
CA LYS A 411 7.70 7.29 -50.42
C LYS A 411 7.93 8.70 -50.94
N TYR A 412 8.63 9.51 -50.16
CA TYR A 412 9.00 10.88 -50.52
C TYR A 412 10.40 11.19 -49.99
N HIS A 413 11.33 11.57 -50.88
CA HIS A 413 12.73 11.92 -50.53
C HIS A 413 13.48 10.89 -49.65
N GLY A 414 13.13 9.60 -49.75
CA GLY A 414 13.72 8.52 -48.96
C GLY A 414 13.06 8.26 -47.60
N VAL A 415 12.01 9.01 -47.25
CA VAL A 415 11.08 8.73 -46.13
C VAL A 415 9.97 7.80 -46.64
N THR A 416 9.57 6.82 -45.82
CA THR A 416 8.39 5.96 -46.06
C THR A 416 7.18 6.54 -45.33
N ILE A 417 6.04 6.67 -46.01
CA ILE A 417 4.79 7.20 -45.43
C ILE A 417 3.72 6.11 -45.48
N ILE A 418 3.24 5.67 -44.33
CA ILE A 418 2.22 4.63 -44.16
C ILE A 418 0.86 5.31 -43.96
N GLY A 419 0.03 5.34 -45.01
CA GLY A 419 -1.31 5.93 -45.00
C GLY A 419 -2.44 4.91 -44.88
N TYR A 420 -2.21 3.76 -44.25
CA TYR A 420 -3.20 2.67 -44.12
C TYR A 420 -4.42 3.09 -43.30
N THR A 421 -5.61 2.97 -43.89
CA THR A 421 -6.92 3.28 -43.26
C THR A 421 -7.56 2.08 -42.54
N ASP A 422 -6.91 0.91 -42.59
CA ASP A 422 -7.43 -0.40 -42.18
C ASP A 422 -6.62 -1.01 -41.03
N LEU A 423 -5.85 -0.21 -40.26
CA LEU A 423 -4.92 -0.72 -39.24
C LEU A 423 -5.52 -1.71 -38.21
N PRO A 424 -6.75 -1.54 -37.69
CA PRO A 424 -7.41 -2.56 -36.87
C PRO A 424 -7.71 -3.87 -37.64
N SER A 425 -8.06 -3.79 -38.93
CA SER A 425 -8.23 -4.96 -39.82
C SER A 425 -6.91 -5.72 -40.05
N ARG A 426 -5.76 -5.06 -39.84
CA ARG A 426 -4.42 -5.68 -39.86
C ARG A 426 -4.03 -6.37 -38.54
N LEU A 427 -4.88 -6.32 -37.51
CA LEU A 427 -4.76 -7.11 -36.28
C LEU A 427 -6.12 -7.77 -35.93
N PRO A 428 -6.72 -8.52 -36.88
CA PRO A 428 -8.17 -8.71 -36.95
C PRO A 428 -8.72 -9.54 -35.79
N THR A 429 -7.98 -10.54 -35.31
CA THR A 429 -8.35 -11.38 -34.15
C THR A 429 -8.53 -10.53 -32.89
N GLN A 430 -7.55 -9.70 -32.55
CA GLN A 430 -7.60 -8.85 -31.35
C GLN A 430 -8.65 -7.74 -31.48
N SER A 431 -8.81 -7.15 -32.67
CA SER A 431 -9.88 -6.18 -32.93
C SER A 431 -11.26 -6.81 -32.81
N SER A 432 -11.45 -8.02 -33.33
CA SER A 432 -12.71 -8.75 -33.21
C SER A 432 -12.99 -9.07 -31.75
N THR A 433 -12.01 -9.53 -30.96
CA THR A 433 -12.16 -9.80 -29.52
C THR A 433 -12.57 -8.55 -28.73
N LEU A 434 -11.89 -7.40 -28.93
CA LEU A 434 -12.27 -6.18 -28.21
C LEU A 434 -13.62 -5.62 -28.66
N TYR A 435 -13.90 -5.60 -29.97
CA TYR A 435 -15.19 -5.14 -30.51
C TYR A 435 -16.34 -6.03 -30.05
N SER A 436 -16.17 -7.35 -30.11
CA SER A 436 -17.05 -8.39 -29.57
C SER A 436 -17.37 -8.14 -28.08
N ASN A 437 -16.36 -7.79 -27.29
CA ASN A 437 -16.55 -7.42 -25.88
C ASN A 437 -17.34 -6.11 -25.71
N ASN A 438 -17.05 -5.08 -26.50
CA ASN A 438 -17.79 -3.81 -26.43
C ASN A 438 -19.27 -3.98 -26.83
N ILE A 439 -19.53 -4.61 -27.98
CA ILE A 439 -20.89 -4.78 -28.54
C ILE A 439 -21.74 -5.76 -27.72
N THR A 440 -21.13 -6.82 -27.17
CA THR A 440 -21.82 -7.76 -26.26
C THR A 440 -22.17 -7.10 -24.92
N LYS A 441 -21.24 -6.31 -24.34
CA LYS A 441 -21.54 -5.56 -23.12
C LYS A 441 -22.61 -4.49 -23.35
N PHE A 442 -22.58 -3.81 -24.49
CA PHE A 442 -23.60 -2.84 -24.87
C PHE A 442 -24.97 -3.50 -25.03
N LEU A 443 -25.08 -4.58 -25.82
CA LEU A 443 -26.32 -5.35 -25.98
C LEU A 443 -26.89 -5.86 -24.64
N LEU A 444 -26.02 -6.35 -23.75
CA LEU A 444 -26.42 -6.80 -22.40
C LEU A 444 -26.72 -5.64 -21.42
N SER A 445 -26.51 -4.38 -21.82
CA SER A 445 -26.92 -3.19 -21.06
C SER A 445 -28.28 -2.63 -21.50
N LEU A 446 -28.83 -3.09 -22.64
CA LEU A 446 -30.16 -2.73 -23.15
C LEU A 446 -31.27 -3.53 -22.44
N VAL A 447 -31.25 -3.50 -21.11
CA VAL A 447 -32.23 -4.14 -20.20
C VAL A 447 -32.92 -3.03 -19.40
N PRO A 448 -34.24 -2.82 -19.54
CA PRO A 448 -34.95 -1.77 -18.81
C PRO A 448 -34.91 -1.97 -17.29
N LYS A 449 -34.84 -0.86 -16.56
CA LYS A 449 -34.70 -0.80 -15.10
C LYS A 449 -35.86 -1.43 -14.32
N ASP A 450 -37.04 -1.57 -14.96
CA ASP A 450 -38.23 -2.20 -14.38
C ASP A 450 -38.31 -3.71 -14.63
N LYS A 451 -37.49 -4.27 -15.53
CA LYS A 451 -37.43 -5.71 -15.82
C LYS A 451 -36.32 -6.38 -15.02
N LYS A 452 -36.52 -7.67 -14.71
CA LYS A 452 -35.44 -8.55 -14.23
C LYS A 452 -34.50 -8.88 -15.39
N GLU A 453 -33.27 -9.32 -15.08
CA GLU A 453 -32.30 -9.79 -16.08
C GLU A 453 -32.93 -10.74 -17.13
N LYS A 454 -32.43 -10.66 -18.37
CA LYS A 454 -32.80 -11.46 -19.56
C LYS A 454 -33.99 -10.96 -20.40
N TYR A 455 -34.18 -9.64 -20.47
CA TYR A 455 -35.12 -8.99 -21.40
C TYR A 455 -34.38 -7.96 -22.26
N TYR A 456 -34.78 -7.81 -23.53
CA TYR A 456 -34.30 -6.77 -24.45
C TYR A 456 -35.43 -5.79 -24.75
N ASP A 457 -35.16 -4.50 -24.57
CA ASP A 457 -36.03 -3.40 -24.97
C ASP A 457 -35.23 -2.09 -25.14
N VAL A 458 -35.87 -1.03 -25.63
CA VAL A 458 -35.23 0.26 -25.90
C VAL A 458 -35.66 1.32 -24.87
N ASP A 459 -34.93 1.41 -23.75
CA ASP A 459 -35.09 2.49 -22.76
C ASP A 459 -34.48 3.79 -23.28
N LEU A 460 -35.33 4.72 -23.76
CA LEU A 460 -34.91 6.06 -24.25
C LEU A 460 -34.60 7.06 -23.12
N GLU A 461 -34.95 6.76 -21.86
CA GLU A 461 -34.51 7.53 -20.69
C GLU A 461 -33.07 7.17 -20.28
N ASP A 462 -32.51 6.09 -20.82
CA ASP A 462 -31.11 5.77 -20.59
C ASP A 462 -30.17 6.55 -21.53
N GLU A 463 -29.28 7.33 -20.91
CA GLU A 463 -28.31 8.20 -21.61
C GLU A 463 -27.40 7.48 -22.62
N VAL A 464 -27.08 6.19 -22.42
CA VAL A 464 -26.21 5.43 -23.31
C VAL A 464 -27.01 4.90 -24.50
N THR A 465 -28.19 4.32 -24.24
CA THR A 465 -29.15 3.93 -25.29
C THR A 465 -29.52 5.13 -26.15
N ARG A 466 -29.92 6.25 -25.53
CA ARG A 466 -30.33 7.48 -26.20
C ARG A 466 -29.19 8.18 -26.94
N GLY A 467 -27.95 8.04 -26.48
CA GLY A 467 -26.75 8.52 -27.17
C GLY A 467 -26.38 7.70 -28.41
N ALA A 468 -26.50 6.36 -28.33
CA ALA A 468 -26.10 5.45 -29.40
C ALA A 468 -27.18 5.24 -30.48
N ILE A 469 -28.46 5.42 -30.17
CA ILE A 469 -29.56 5.16 -31.12
C ILE A 469 -29.65 6.21 -32.24
N VAL A 470 -29.90 5.75 -33.47
CA VAL A 470 -29.97 6.57 -34.69
C VAL A 470 -31.31 6.41 -35.41
N THR A 471 -31.85 5.20 -35.51
CA THR A 471 -33.21 4.97 -36.03
C THR A 471 -34.02 4.17 -35.02
N TYR A 472 -35.30 4.50 -34.89
CA TYR A 472 -36.23 3.79 -34.01
C TYR A 472 -37.64 3.85 -34.59
N ASN A 473 -38.29 2.70 -34.72
CA ASN A 473 -39.66 2.55 -35.25
C ASN A 473 -39.92 3.35 -36.55
N GLY A 474 -38.96 3.34 -37.48
CA GLY A 474 -39.06 4.03 -38.77
C GLY A 474 -38.85 5.56 -38.74
N LYS A 475 -38.61 6.18 -37.58
CA LYS A 475 -38.13 7.56 -37.48
C LYS A 475 -36.60 7.59 -37.34
N VAL A 476 -35.95 8.54 -38.01
CA VAL A 476 -34.55 8.91 -37.71
C VAL A 476 -34.56 9.79 -36.47
N ILE A 477 -33.84 9.37 -35.43
CA ILE A 477 -33.82 10.05 -34.13
C ILE A 477 -32.75 11.16 -34.15
N PRO A 478 -33.08 12.41 -33.77
CA PRO A 478 -32.09 13.48 -33.68
C PRO A 478 -30.93 13.11 -32.74
N PRO A 479 -29.66 13.36 -33.12
CA PRO A 479 -28.50 13.10 -32.28
C PRO A 479 -28.67 13.72 -30.89
N ALA A 480 -28.44 12.94 -29.83
CA ALA A 480 -28.48 13.47 -28.47
C ALA A 480 -27.41 14.55 -28.29
N PRO A 481 -27.72 15.68 -27.62
CA PRO A 481 -26.70 16.65 -27.26
C PRO A 481 -25.69 15.97 -26.33
N ARG A 482 -24.45 15.81 -26.80
CA ARG A 482 -23.40 15.12 -26.04
C ARG A 482 -23.21 15.83 -24.69
N PRO A 483 -23.45 15.14 -23.55
CA PRO A 483 -23.11 15.71 -22.25
C PRO A 483 -21.63 16.08 -22.25
N ALA A 484 -21.30 17.27 -21.75
CA ALA A 484 -19.92 17.53 -21.39
C ALA A 484 -19.55 16.51 -20.30
N PRO A 485 -18.43 15.75 -20.44
CA PRO A 485 -17.95 14.94 -19.34
C PRO A 485 -17.74 15.89 -18.15
N PRO A 486 -18.07 15.47 -16.91
CA PRO A 486 -17.73 16.27 -15.75
C PRO A 486 -16.23 16.59 -15.83
N PRO A 487 -15.80 17.85 -15.57
CA PRO A 487 -14.39 18.20 -15.64
C PRO A 487 -13.62 17.23 -14.76
N ALA A 488 -12.55 16.64 -15.31
CA ALA A 488 -11.68 15.75 -14.55
C ALA A 488 -11.35 16.45 -13.22
N PRO A 489 -11.65 15.82 -12.07
CA PRO A 489 -11.77 16.55 -10.81
C PRO A 489 -10.47 17.28 -10.53
N ALA A 490 -10.50 18.61 -10.67
CA ALA A 490 -9.32 19.45 -10.58
C ALA A 490 -8.60 19.09 -9.28
N ALA A 491 -7.35 18.64 -9.39
CA ALA A 491 -6.58 18.10 -8.27
C ALA A 491 -6.74 19.06 -7.09
N LYS A 492 -7.46 18.60 -6.04
CA LYS A 492 -8.04 19.51 -5.03
C LYS A 492 -6.96 20.46 -4.56
N ALA A 493 -7.09 21.75 -4.91
CA ALA A 493 -6.16 22.77 -4.47
C ALA A 493 -6.04 22.60 -2.94
N PRO A 494 -4.82 22.35 -2.41
CA PRO A 494 -4.64 21.86 -1.06
C PRO A 494 -5.44 22.75 -0.13
N SER A 495 -6.34 22.14 0.65
CA SER A 495 -7.35 22.90 1.38
C SER A 495 -6.68 23.87 2.35
N PRO A 496 -7.38 24.88 2.88
CA PRO A 496 -6.84 25.70 3.95
C PRO A 496 -6.29 24.87 5.13
N ALA A 497 -6.81 23.66 5.37
CA ALA A 497 -6.27 22.72 6.35
C ALA A 497 -4.96 22.04 5.89
N ASP A 498 -4.82 21.65 4.61
CA ASP A 498 -3.59 21.05 4.07
C ASP A 498 -2.46 22.08 3.93
N GLN A 499 -2.82 23.34 3.65
CA GLN A 499 -1.88 24.47 3.71
C GLN A 499 -1.47 24.75 5.16
N VAL A 500 -2.41 24.74 6.12
CA VAL A 500 -2.10 24.88 7.56
C VAL A 500 -1.27 23.71 8.10
N ALA A 501 -1.44 22.50 7.60
CA ALA A 501 -0.58 21.36 7.94
C ALA A 501 0.89 21.59 7.54
N ASN A 502 1.12 22.22 6.38
CA ASN A 502 2.46 22.61 5.93
C ASN A 502 3.03 23.83 6.69
N ILE A 503 2.17 24.69 7.25
CA ILE A 503 2.57 25.87 8.06
C ILE A 503 3.20 25.47 9.42
N VAL A 504 3.07 24.23 9.87
CA VAL A 504 3.65 23.75 11.15
C VAL A 504 5.13 23.30 11.01
N GLN A 505 5.76 23.43 9.83
CA GLN A 505 7.20 23.19 9.72
C GLN A 505 7.99 24.27 10.48
N LEU A 506 8.69 23.85 11.54
CA LEU A 506 9.57 24.73 12.32
C LEU A 506 10.61 25.38 11.40
N THR A 507 10.79 26.70 11.51
CA THR A 507 11.84 27.37 10.73
C THR A 507 13.22 26.82 11.12
N PRO A 508 14.24 26.85 10.24
CA PRO A 508 15.58 26.37 10.58
C PRO A 508 16.13 26.98 11.87
N TRP A 509 15.86 28.26 12.11
CA TRP A 509 16.18 28.95 13.36
C TRP A 509 15.42 28.37 14.56
N GLN A 510 14.11 28.11 14.46
CA GLN A 510 13.33 27.50 15.55
C GLN A 510 13.78 26.07 15.85
N SER A 511 14.13 25.29 14.82
CA SER A 511 14.68 23.95 14.95
C SER A 511 16.02 23.97 15.70
N GLN A 512 16.99 24.75 15.20
CA GLN A 512 18.31 24.92 15.84
C GLN A 512 18.21 25.50 17.26
N THR A 513 17.34 26.49 17.49
CA THR A 513 17.14 27.08 18.82
C THR A 513 16.61 26.03 19.82
N ARG A 514 15.71 25.14 19.39
CA ARG A 514 15.19 24.06 20.26
C ARG A 514 16.24 22.98 20.52
N GLU A 515 17.06 22.64 19.54
CA GLU A 515 18.20 21.73 19.70
C GLU A 515 19.25 22.31 20.67
N VAL A 516 19.71 23.53 20.43
CA VAL A 516 20.68 24.24 21.29
C VAL A 516 20.14 24.44 22.71
N ALA A 517 18.85 24.76 22.87
CA ALA A 517 18.22 24.83 24.18
C ALA A 517 18.20 23.46 24.89
N GLY A 518 17.93 22.37 24.16
CA GLY A 518 17.98 21.01 24.70
C GLY A 518 19.38 20.59 25.16
N VAL A 519 20.40 20.85 24.33
CA VAL A 519 21.82 20.60 24.67
C VAL A 519 22.25 21.45 25.86
N THR A 520 21.90 22.75 25.88
CA THR A 520 22.20 23.67 26.98
C THR A 520 21.56 23.21 28.29
N ALA A 521 20.28 22.77 28.24
CA ALA A 521 19.59 22.25 29.40
C ALA A 521 20.23 20.95 29.93
N ALA A 522 20.62 20.03 29.03
CA ALA A 522 21.30 18.79 29.40
C ALA A 522 22.67 19.05 30.05
N MET A 523 23.50 19.91 29.45
CA MET A 523 24.80 20.30 30.00
C MET A 523 24.66 21.02 31.35
N SER A 524 23.72 21.96 31.47
CA SER A 524 23.45 22.67 32.74
C SER A 524 22.95 21.71 33.83
N THR A 525 22.13 20.72 33.46
CA THR A 525 21.63 19.69 34.38
C THR A 525 22.77 18.80 34.87
N ALA A 526 23.70 18.40 34.01
CA ALA A 526 24.88 17.62 34.41
C ALA A 526 25.78 18.39 35.40
N VAL A 527 26.00 19.69 35.17
CA VAL A 527 26.75 20.57 36.10
C VAL A 527 25.99 20.72 37.43
N ALA A 528 24.68 20.93 37.40
CA ALA A 528 23.85 21.04 38.61
C ALA A 528 23.88 19.74 39.43
N LEU A 529 23.67 18.58 38.80
CA LEU A 529 23.76 17.28 39.46
C LEU A 529 25.15 17.06 40.09
N GLY A 530 26.22 17.35 39.36
CA GLY A 530 27.59 17.27 39.88
C GLY A 530 27.85 18.20 41.08
N LYS A 531 27.15 19.34 41.17
CA LYS A 531 27.26 20.29 42.28
C LYS A 531 26.39 19.95 43.51
N PHE A 532 25.22 19.34 43.29
CA PHE A 532 24.21 19.11 44.35
C PHE A 532 24.09 17.66 44.85
N THR A 533 24.86 16.71 44.29
CA THR A 533 24.83 15.29 44.70
C THR A 533 26.16 14.84 45.34
N GLY A 534 27.03 14.17 44.59
CA GLY A 534 28.35 13.73 45.06
C GLY A 534 28.98 12.67 44.14
N PRO A 535 30.25 12.29 44.36
CA PRO A 535 30.99 11.40 43.45
C PRO A 535 30.34 10.03 43.23
N MET A 536 29.76 9.44 44.27
CA MET A 536 29.07 8.14 44.22
C MET A 536 27.83 8.18 43.31
N PHE A 537 27.00 9.23 43.41
CA PHE A 537 25.88 9.44 42.49
C PHE A 537 26.40 9.65 41.06
N MET A 538 27.42 10.48 40.87
CA MET A 538 27.95 10.77 39.52
C MET A 538 28.59 9.53 38.86
N SER A 539 29.20 8.63 39.62
CA SER A 539 29.70 7.33 39.15
C SER A 539 28.57 6.42 38.64
N ASN A 540 27.49 6.30 39.42
CA ASN A 540 26.31 5.53 39.04
C ASN A 540 25.54 6.17 37.88
N ALA A 541 25.41 7.50 37.86
CA ALA A 541 24.81 8.25 36.76
C ALA A 541 25.61 8.13 35.45
N PHE A 542 26.95 8.12 35.51
CA PHE A 542 27.82 7.88 34.36
C PHE A 542 27.66 6.45 33.83
N THR A 543 27.63 5.45 34.73
CA THR A 543 27.38 4.04 34.40
C THR A 543 26.01 3.87 33.73
N PHE A 544 24.96 4.45 34.33
CA PHE A 544 23.60 4.49 33.78
C PHE A 544 23.55 5.15 32.40
N ALA A 545 24.24 6.27 32.19
CA ALA A 545 24.25 6.99 30.92
C ALA A 545 24.94 6.19 29.80
N LEU A 546 26.12 5.60 30.06
CA LEU A 546 26.80 4.75 29.09
C LEU A 546 26.00 3.49 28.77
N ALA A 547 25.46 2.82 29.79
CA ALA A 547 24.61 1.65 29.61
C ALA A 547 23.32 1.98 28.82
N SER A 548 22.74 3.16 29.04
CA SER A 548 21.59 3.66 28.28
C SER A 548 21.92 3.92 26.81
N LEU A 549 23.09 4.51 26.51
CA LEU A 549 23.55 4.75 25.13
C LEU A 549 23.85 3.44 24.38
N ILE A 550 24.47 2.47 25.07
CA ILE A 550 24.69 1.12 24.54
C ILE A 550 23.34 0.44 24.28
N GLY A 551 22.43 0.43 25.26
CA GLY A 551 21.11 -0.16 25.14
C GLY A 551 20.29 0.46 24.01
N TYR A 552 20.36 1.77 23.82
CA TYR A 552 19.72 2.46 22.69
C TYR A 552 20.22 1.92 21.35
N ARG A 553 21.54 1.81 21.15
CA ARG A 553 22.12 1.29 19.90
C ARG A 553 21.84 -0.19 19.68
N VAL A 554 21.85 -0.99 20.75
CA VAL A 554 21.60 -2.43 20.68
C VAL A 554 20.13 -2.72 20.34
N VAL A 555 19.18 -2.03 20.96
CA VAL A 555 17.74 -2.27 20.76
C VAL A 555 17.28 -1.82 19.38
N TRP A 556 17.75 -0.69 18.88
CA TRP A 556 17.52 -0.28 17.48
C TRP A 556 18.17 -1.21 16.44
N GLY A 557 19.09 -2.10 16.86
CA GLY A 557 19.68 -3.13 16.02
C GLY A 557 18.94 -4.47 16.03
N VAL A 558 17.85 -4.63 16.80
CA VAL A 558 17.07 -5.87 16.88
C VAL A 558 16.11 -5.97 15.69
N ALA A 559 16.02 -7.14 15.05
CA ALA A 559 15.09 -7.35 13.95
C ALA A 559 13.63 -7.25 14.44
N PRO A 560 12.70 -6.58 13.73
CA PRO A 560 11.33 -6.36 14.23
C PRO A 560 10.56 -7.64 14.56
N ALA A 561 10.71 -8.68 13.73
CA ALA A 561 10.17 -10.02 13.97
C ALA A 561 10.64 -10.67 15.30
N LEU A 562 11.73 -10.16 15.90
CA LEU A 562 12.29 -10.61 17.17
C LEU A 562 11.94 -9.67 18.36
N HIS A 563 11.08 -8.67 18.20
CA HIS A 563 10.63 -7.82 19.31
C HIS A 563 9.89 -8.58 20.43
N SER A 564 9.12 -9.62 20.09
CA SER A 564 8.50 -10.52 21.09
C SER A 564 9.58 -11.30 21.88
N PRO A 565 10.52 -12.01 21.23
CA PRO A 565 11.70 -12.58 21.90
C PRO A 565 12.52 -11.57 22.73
N LEU A 566 12.69 -10.33 22.26
CA LEU A 566 13.40 -9.27 22.97
C LEU A 566 12.77 -8.98 24.33
N MET A 567 11.44 -8.80 24.40
CA MET A 567 10.78 -8.61 25.69
C MET A 567 10.87 -9.84 26.60
N SER A 568 10.88 -11.05 26.03
CA SER A 568 11.11 -12.27 26.80
C SER A 568 12.54 -12.35 27.37
N VAL A 569 13.56 -11.90 26.62
CA VAL A 569 14.95 -11.77 27.08
C VAL A 569 15.08 -10.69 28.16
N THR A 570 14.54 -9.48 27.94
CA THR A 570 14.63 -8.41 28.94
C THR A 570 13.93 -8.82 30.23
N ASN A 571 12.78 -9.49 30.14
CA ASN A 571 12.11 -10.06 31.30
C ASN A 571 12.95 -11.14 31.99
N ALA A 572 13.61 -12.04 31.25
CA ALA A 572 14.50 -13.05 31.86
C ALA A 572 15.68 -12.40 32.62
N ILE A 573 16.26 -11.35 32.04
CA ILE A 573 17.43 -10.65 32.58
C ILE A 573 17.05 -9.72 33.76
N SER A 574 15.87 -9.10 33.76
CA SER A 574 15.38 -8.31 34.92
C SER A 574 15.10 -9.17 36.16
N GLY A 575 15.07 -10.50 36.02
CA GLY A 575 15.15 -11.43 37.14
C GLY A 575 16.40 -11.26 38.01
N MET A 576 17.43 -10.52 37.58
CA MET A 576 18.53 -10.11 38.45
C MET A 576 18.15 -9.13 39.57
N VAL A 577 16.90 -8.65 39.65
CA VAL A 577 16.31 -7.99 40.85
C VAL A 577 16.60 -8.77 42.15
N GLY A 578 16.67 -10.10 42.07
CA GLY A 578 17.00 -10.97 43.21
C GLY A 578 18.40 -10.74 43.79
N ILE A 579 19.34 -10.18 43.03
CA ILE A 579 20.67 -9.79 43.53
C ILE A 579 20.52 -8.72 44.62
N GLY A 580 19.60 -7.78 44.47
CA GLY A 580 19.30 -6.80 45.52
C GLY A 580 18.77 -7.50 46.77
N GLY A 581 17.91 -8.51 46.58
CA GLY A 581 17.46 -9.40 47.65
C GLY A 581 18.59 -10.13 48.39
N PHE A 582 19.74 -10.40 47.76
CA PHE A 582 20.88 -11.06 48.43
C PHE A 582 21.46 -10.17 49.54
N PHE A 583 21.63 -8.87 49.29
CA PHE A 583 22.15 -7.89 50.27
C PHE A 583 21.19 -7.63 51.44
N VAL A 584 19.96 -8.16 51.37
CA VAL A 584 18.91 -8.03 52.39
C VAL A 584 18.68 -9.37 53.13
N MET A 585 19.16 -10.49 52.58
CA MET A 585 18.95 -11.83 53.14
C MET A 585 19.92 -12.13 54.29
N GLY A 586 19.47 -12.97 55.24
CA GLY A 586 20.23 -13.31 56.44
C GLY A 586 19.37 -13.99 57.50
N GLY A 587 19.91 -14.15 58.70
CA GLY A 587 19.41 -15.09 59.72
C GLY A 587 20.27 -16.35 59.63
N GLY A 588 19.64 -17.51 59.44
CA GLY A 588 20.32 -18.76 59.11
C GLY A 588 19.61 -19.52 58.00
N TYR A 589 19.26 -20.79 58.25
CA TYR A 589 18.40 -21.58 57.35
C TYR A 589 17.02 -20.97 57.08
N LEU A 590 16.55 -20.08 57.98
CA LEU A 590 15.30 -19.32 57.89
C LEU A 590 15.57 -17.85 58.25
N PRO A 591 14.75 -16.90 57.77
CA PRO A 591 14.89 -15.49 58.13
C PRO A 591 14.33 -15.25 59.54
N GLU A 592 15.03 -14.45 60.33
CA GLU A 592 14.64 -14.15 61.73
C GLU A 592 13.89 -12.81 61.84
N THR A 593 14.07 -11.93 60.86
CA THR A 593 13.52 -10.57 60.85
C THR A 593 12.67 -10.28 59.61
N ILE A 594 11.86 -9.23 59.68
CA ILE A 594 11.05 -8.76 58.55
C ILE A 594 11.92 -8.41 57.33
N PRO A 595 13.01 -7.60 57.42
CA PRO A 595 13.93 -7.35 56.32
C PRO A 595 14.40 -8.63 55.61
N GLN A 596 14.96 -9.58 56.37
CA GLN A 596 15.47 -10.85 55.83
C GLN A 596 14.37 -11.67 55.13
N THR A 597 13.13 -11.61 55.63
CA THR A 597 11.97 -12.25 55.02
C THR A 597 11.60 -11.58 53.68
N LEU A 598 11.67 -10.25 53.59
CA LEU A 598 11.45 -9.51 52.34
C LEU A 598 12.55 -9.82 51.31
N GLY A 599 13.82 -9.91 51.74
CA GLY A 599 14.94 -10.34 50.91
C GLY A 599 14.75 -11.76 50.37
N ALA A 600 14.44 -12.72 51.23
CA ALA A 600 14.16 -14.11 50.87
C ALA A 600 13.00 -14.25 49.86
N LEU A 601 11.93 -13.47 50.03
CA LEU A 601 10.82 -13.42 49.07
C LEU A 601 11.23 -12.77 47.74
N SER A 602 12.04 -11.70 47.76
CA SER A 602 12.60 -11.09 46.53
C SER A 602 13.43 -12.10 45.74
N VAL A 603 14.29 -12.89 46.40
CA VAL A 603 15.06 -13.99 45.78
C VAL A 603 14.14 -15.07 45.18
N LEU A 604 13.12 -15.53 45.91
CA LEU A 604 12.18 -16.53 45.39
C LEU A 604 11.49 -16.05 44.10
N LEU A 605 10.96 -14.83 44.11
CA LEU A 605 10.28 -14.20 42.97
C LEU A 605 11.24 -13.99 41.79
N ALA A 606 12.46 -13.53 42.04
CA ALA A 606 13.50 -13.35 41.05
C ALA A 606 13.82 -14.65 40.27
N PHE A 607 13.99 -15.78 40.95
CA PHE A 607 14.30 -17.06 40.28
C PHE A 607 13.11 -17.66 39.52
N VAL A 608 11.86 -17.38 39.92
CA VAL A 608 10.68 -17.64 39.05
C VAL A 608 10.82 -16.88 37.73
N ASN A 609 11.23 -15.62 37.80
CA ASN A 609 11.32 -14.75 36.63
C ASN A 609 12.48 -15.12 35.69
N VAL A 610 13.70 -15.34 36.23
CA VAL A 610 14.87 -15.78 35.46
C VAL A 610 14.57 -17.07 34.69
N SER A 611 14.11 -18.11 35.40
CA SER A 611 13.89 -19.43 34.81
C SER A 611 12.70 -19.47 33.85
N GLY A 612 11.61 -18.77 34.18
CA GLY A 612 10.46 -18.62 33.29
C GLY A 612 10.82 -17.88 32.00
N GLY A 613 11.47 -16.71 32.11
CA GLY A 613 11.86 -15.89 30.96
C GLY A 613 12.79 -16.61 29.99
N PHE A 614 13.84 -17.28 30.47
CA PHE A 614 14.77 -17.99 29.58
C PHE A 614 14.15 -19.23 28.92
N VAL A 615 13.23 -19.95 29.60
CA VAL A 615 12.48 -21.06 29.00
C VAL A 615 11.52 -20.57 27.92
N ILE A 616 10.78 -19.48 28.19
CA ILE A 616 9.85 -18.87 27.22
C ILE A 616 10.64 -18.39 25.99
N THR A 617 11.73 -17.64 26.21
CA THR A 617 12.59 -17.14 25.14
C THR A 617 13.13 -18.27 24.28
N LYS A 618 13.67 -19.34 24.89
CA LYS A 618 14.18 -20.48 24.13
C LYS A 618 13.10 -21.07 23.24
N ARG A 619 11.90 -21.35 23.78
CA ARG A 619 10.78 -21.90 23.00
C ARG A 619 10.39 -21.00 21.82
N MET A 620 10.46 -19.68 21.98
CA MET A 620 10.17 -18.74 20.90
C MET A 620 11.24 -18.74 19.81
N LEU A 621 12.52 -18.80 20.18
CA LEU A 621 13.64 -18.82 19.23
C LEU A 621 13.87 -20.18 18.55
N ASP A 622 13.40 -21.26 19.18
CA ASP A 622 13.35 -22.59 18.57
C ASP A 622 12.26 -22.68 17.48
N MET A 623 11.14 -21.94 17.61
CA MET A 623 10.09 -21.89 16.56
C MET A 623 10.55 -21.18 15.27
N PHE A 624 11.52 -20.26 15.35
CA PHE A 624 12.13 -19.64 14.15
C PHE A 624 13.17 -20.54 13.45
N ARG A 625 13.44 -21.75 13.94
CA ARG A 625 14.37 -22.68 13.29
C ARG A 625 13.68 -23.44 12.16
N ARG A 626 14.26 -23.40 10.96
CA ARG A 626 13.76 -24.14 9.80
C ARG A 626 14.28 -25.59 9.84
N PRO A 627 13.52 -26.58 9.31
CA PRO A 627 14.01 -27.96 9.17
C PRO A 627 15.27 -28.10 8.31
N THR A 628 15.55 -27.11 7.47
CA THR A 628 16.72 -27.02 6.57
C THR A 628 17.90 -26.24 7.16
N ASP A 629 17.77 -25.65 8.36
CA ASP A 629 18.90 -24.96 9.00
C ASP A 629 19.97 -25.96 9.48
N PRO A 630 21.27 -25.64 9.37
CA PRO A 630 22.37 -26.49 9.85
C PRO A 630 22.22 -26.92 11.33
N PRO A 631 22.84 -28.05 11.73
CA PRO A 631 22.84 -28.48 13.13
C PRO A 631 23.58 -27.47 14.02
N GLU A 632 22.90 -27.00 15.07
CA GLU A 632 23.48 -26.14 16.10
C GLU A 632 23.96 -26.95 17.30
N TYR A 633 25.04 -26.49 17.94
CA TYR A 633 25.68 -27.15 19.08
C TYR A 633 25.62 -26.28 20.35
N PRO A 634 24.42 -25.96 20.88
CA PRO A 634 24.25 -25.01 21.99
C PRO A 634 24.92 -25.46 23.29
N TRP A 635 25.16 -26.77 23.45
CA TRP A 635 25.86 -27.34 24.60
C TRP A 635 27.31 -26.87 24.73
N LEU A 636 27.96 -26.40 23.63
CA LEU A 636 29.30 -25.82 23.68
C LEU A 636 29.38 -24.57 24.58
N TYR A 637 28.26 -23.86 24.80
CA TYR A 637 28.20 -22.72 25.71
C TYR A 637 28.26 -23.13 27.20
N ALA A 638 28.21 -24.43 27.52
CA ALA A 638 28.56 -24.92 28.85
C ALA A 638 30.07 -24.81 29.14
N ILE A 639 30.94 -24.83 28.11
CA ILE A 639 32.40 -24.71 28.26
C ILE A 639 32.78 -23.37 28.92
N PRO A 640 32.38 -22.18 28.42
CA PRO A 640 32.66 -20.92 29.09
C PRO A 640 31.97 -20.80 30.46
N ALA A 641 30.80 -21.42 30.69
CA ALA A 641 30.19 -21.46 32.02
C ALA A 641 31.07 -22.19 33.05
N VAL A 642 31.57 -23.39 32.70
CA VAL A 642 32.42 -24.20 33.57
C VAL A 642 33.79 -23.55 33.77
N LEU A 643 34.42 -23.05 32.70
CA LEU A 643 35.72 -22.38 32.79
C LEU A 643 35.64 -21.06 33.57
N PHE A 644 34.61 -20.24 33.34
CA PHE A 644 34.43 -19.01 34.10
C PHE A 644 34.08 -19.30 35.56
N GLY A 645 33.13 -20.19 35.82
CA GLY A 645 32.72 -20.53 37.20
C GLY A 645 33.86 -21.15 38.01
N GLY A 646 34.53 -22.17 37.46
CA GLY A 646 35.68 -22.82 38.10
C GLY A 646 36.86 -21.87 38.28
N GLY A 647 37.17 -21.04 37.27
CA GLY A 647 38.19 -20.00 37.36
C GLY A 647 37.87 -18.92 38.40
N TYR A 648 36.59 -18.54 38.54
CA TYR A 648 36.13 -17.58 39.53
C TYR A 648 36.28 -18.13 40.96
N PHE A 649 35.89 -19.39 41.21
CA PHE A 649 36.13 -20.05 42.50
C PHE A 649 37.62 -20.23 42.81
N ALA A 650 38.44 -20.58 41.81
CA ALA A 650 39.89 -20.71 41.98
C ALA A 650 40.60 -19.36 42.22
N ALA A 651 40.11 -18.27 41.63
CA ALA A 651 40.58 -16.92 41.95
C ALA A 651 40.15 -16.52 43.37
N ALA A 652 38.89 -16.72 43.72
CA ALA A 652 38.32 -16.36 45.02
C ALA A 652 39.06 -16.98 46.22
N SER A 653 39.55 -18.22 46.08
CA SER A 653 40.36 -18.87 47.13
C SER A 653 41.74 -18.24 47.34
N THR A 654 42.23 -17.44 46.39
CA THR A 654 43.47 -16.65 46.50
C THR A 654 43.23 -15.18 46.88
N GLY A 655 42.00 -14.69 46.75
CA GLY A 655 41.59 -13.34 47.14
C GLY A 655 40.41 -12.79 46.33
N MET A 656 39.65 -11.89 46.93
CA MET A 656 38.45 -11.29 46.32
C MET A 656 38.67 -9.92 45.63
N ALA A 657 39.89 -9.36 45.71
CA ALA A 657 40.19 -8.01 45.24
C ALA A 657 39.93 -7.82 43.74
N GLY A 658 38.96 -6.97 43.38
CA GLY A 658 38.56 -6.72 41.99
C GLY A 658 37.76 -7.83 41.31
N LEU A 659 37.62 -9.00 41.95
CA LEU A 659 37.02 -10.20 41.34
C LEU A 659 35.50 -10.04 41.12
N VAL A 660 34.80 -9.44 42.08
CA VAL A 660 33.38 -9.08 41.95
C VAL A 660 33.16 -8.13 40.78
N GLN A 661 33.98 -7.09 40.67
CA GLN A 661 33.90 -6.10 39.60
C GLN A 661 34.18 -6.72 38.22
N ALA A 662 35.13 -7.65 38.13
CA ALA A 662 35.37 -8.43 36.92
C ALA A 662 34.15 -9.31 36.55
N GLY A 663 33.51 -9.95 37.54
CA GLY A 663 32.28 -10.72 37.33
C GLY A 663 31.10 -9.86 36.87
N TYR A 664 30.92 -8.67 37.46
CA TYR A 664 29.90 -7.70 37.07
C TYR A 664 30.13 -7.14 35.65
N LEU A 665 31.40 -6.91 35.27
CA LEU A 665 31.76 -6.50 33.91
C LEU A 665 31.45 -7.61 32.90
N VAL A 666 31.85 -8.85 33.17
CA VAL A 666 31.56 -10.01 32.30
C VAL A 666 30.05 -10.23 32.17
N SER A 667 29.32 -10.19 33.28
CA SER A 667 27.85 -10.29 33.30
C SER A 667 27.20 -9.20 32.45
N SER A 668 27.61 -7.94 32.62
CA SER A 668 27.10 -6.79 31.87
C SER A 668 27.34 -6.93 30.36
N VAL A 669 28.57 -7.28 29.95
CA VAL A 669 28.94 -7.49 28.54
C VAL A 669 28.15 -8.65 27.92
N LEU A 670 27.93 -9.74 28.66
CA LEU A 670 27.14 -10.88 28.19
C LEU A 670 25.64 -10.54 28.07
N CYS A 671 25.06 -9.77 29.00
CA CYS A 671 23.68 -9.29 28.91
C CYS A 671 23.48 -8.31 27.74
N VAL A 672 24.41 -7.37 27.51
CA VAL A 672 24.43 -6.51 26.31
C VAL A 672 24.53 -7.35 25.03
N SER A 673 25.40 -8.36 25.02
CA SER A 673 25.58 -9.28 23.90
C SER A 673 24.36 -10.19 23.66
N SER A 674 23.56 -10.45 24.69
CA SER A 674 22.31 -11.21 24.60
C SER A 674 21.30 -10.50 23.71
N LEU A 675 21.04 -9.21 23.97
CA LEU A 675 20.14 -8.39 23.16
C LEU A 675 20.73 -8.14 21.77
N SER A 676 22.04 -7.89 21.68
CA SER A 676 22.75 -7.74 20.39
C SER A 676 22.64 -9.00 19.52
N GLY A 677 22.51 -10.18 20.14
CA GLY A 677 22.27 -11.44 19.43
C GLY A 677 20.92 -11.49 18.71
N LEU A 678 19.94 -10.69 19.11
CA LEU A 678 18.62 -10.61 18.48
C LEU A 678 18.60 -9.72 17.21
N ALA A 679 19.76 -9.25 16.73
CA ALA A 679 19.87 -8.54 15.46
C ALA A 679 19.53 -9.40 14.23
N SER A 680 19.49 -10.73 14.37
CA SER A 680 18.99 -11.64 13.32
C SER A 680 18.50 -12.97 13.89
N GLN A 681 17.62 -13.65 13.16
CA GLN A 681 17.05 -14.96 13.51
C GLN A 681 18.15 -16.03 13.66
N THR A 682 19.25 -15.93 12.90
CA THR A 682 20.38 -16.88 12.96
C THR A 682 21.26 -16.66 14.19
N THR A 683 21.39 -15.42 14.68
CA THR A 683 22.17 -15.10 15.88
C THR A 683 21.35 -15.16 17.17
N ALA A 684 20.02 -15.15 17.09
CA ALA A 684 19.14 -14.99 18.25
C ALA A 684 19.31 -16.09 19.31
N ARG A 685 19.42 -17.37 18.90
CA ARG A 685 19.63 -18.51 19.81
C ARG A 685 20.96 -18.40 20.58
N ARG A 686 22.02 -17.90 19.95
CA ARG A 686 23.28 -17.52 20.62
C ARG A 686 23.05 -16.38 21.61
N GLY A 687 22.29 -15.35 21.23
CA GLY A 687 21.92 -14.24 22.13
C GLY A 687 21.34 -14.75 23.45
N ASN A 688 20.30 -15.59 23.39
CA ASN A 688 19.69 -16.20 24.57
C ASN A 688 20.68 -16.98 25.46
N LEU A 689 21.62 -17.73 24.86
CA LEU A 689 22.68 -18.43 25.62
C LEU A 689 23.65 -17.46 26.30
N LEU A 690 24.04 -16.36 25.64
CA LEU A 690 24.87 -15.32 26.25
C LEU A 690 24.13 -14.63 27.41
N GLY A 691 22.82 -14.43 27.31
CA GLY A 691 21.99 -13.92 28.42
C GLY A 691 21.99 -14.84 29.64
N ILE A 692 21.89 -16.16 29.43
CA ILE A 692 22.00 -17.16 30.52
C ILE A 692 23.38 -17.10 31.19
N LEU A 693 24.46 -17.00 30.40
CA LEU A 693 25.82 -16.86 30.92
C LEU A 693 26.03 -15.53 31.67
N GLY A 694 25.40 -14.44 31.21
CA GLY A 694 25.41 -13.14 31.86
C GLY A 694 24.73 -13.19 33.23
N VAL A 695 23.52 -13.73 33.31
CA VAL A 695 22.79 -13.87 34.58
C VAL A 695 23.51 -14.85 35.54
N PHE A 696 24.07 -15.94 35.04
CA PHE A 696 24.89 -16.87 35.83
C PHE A 696 26.12 -16.19 36.45
N SER A 697 26.91 -15.47 35.65
CA SER A 697 28.11 -14.76 36.13
C SER A 697 27.78 -13.62 37.09
N GLY A 698 26.65 -12.93 36.88
CA GLY A 698 26.17 -11.88 37.78
C GLY A 698 25.73 -12.40 39.15
N ILE A 699 24.97 -13.51 39.17
CA ILE A 699 24.56 -14.19 40.41
C ILE A 699 25.78 -14.71 41.16
N LEU A 700 26.71 -15.40 40.48
CA LEU A 700 27.94 -15.93 41.07
C LEU A 700 28.79 -14.82 41.71
N ALA A 701 28.98 -13.71 41.00
CA ALA A 701 29.73 -12.57 41.50
C ALA A 701 29.05 -11.91 42.70
N SER A 702 27.72 -11.82 42.71
CA SER A 702 26.95 -11.21 43.80
C SER A 702 26.92 -12.08 45.06
N LEU A 703 26.81 -13.40 44.93
CA LEU A 703 26.94 -14.33 46.07
C LEU A 703 28.30 -14.20 46.75
N ALA A 704 29.36 -14.05 45.96
CA ALA A 704 30.72 -13.81 46.46
C ALA A 704 30.93 -12.38 47.00
N ALA A 705 30.11 -11.40 46.59
CA ALA A 705 30.12 -10.04 47.12
C ALA A 705 29.42 -9.93 48.48
N VAL A 706 28.35 -10.71 48.71
CA VAL A 706 27.60 -10.74 49.98
C VAL A 706 28.26 -11.67 51.00
N GLY A 707 28.88 -12.78 50.56
CA GLY A 707 29.66 -13.66 51.43
C GLY A 707 28.82 -14.43 52.46
N PHE A 708 27.68 -14.99 52.05
CA PHE A 708 26.77 -15.73 52.94
C PHE A 708 27.45 -16.82 53.77
N ALA A 709 27.03 -16.92 55.04
CA ALA A 709 27.30 -18.10 55.88
C ALA A 709 26.67 -19.37 55.26
N PRO A 710 27.17 -20.59 55.58
CA PRO A 710 26.77 -21.82 54.88
C PRO A 710 25.27 -22.17 54.97
N ASP A 711 24.61 -21.76 56.05
CA ASP A 711 23.18 -21.92 56.31
C ASP A 711 22.32 -20.90 55.54
N VAL A 712 22.73 -19.63 55.51
CA VAL A 712 22.11 -18.59 54.64
C VAL A 712 22.33 -18.91 53.16
N LEU A 713 23.46 -19.52 52.79
CA LEU A 713 23.72 -20.04 51.45
C LEU A 713 22.80 -21.23 51.12
N ALA A 714 22.51 -22.10 52.09
CA ALA A 714 21.53 -23.18 51.93
C ALA A 714 20.09 -22.64 51.83
N GLN A 715 19.73 -21.61 52.59
CA GLN A 715 18.48 -20.86 52.46
C GLN A 715 18.32 -20.30 51.04
N PHE A 716 19.36 -19.61 50.53
CA PHE A 716 19.41 -19.12 49.15
C PHE A 716 19.21 -20.25 48.14
N ALA A 717 19.96 -21.35 48.27
CA ALA A 717 19.90 -22.47 47.34
C ALA A 717 18.50 -23.13 47.31
N GLY A 718 17.84 -23.24 48.47
CA GLY A 718 16.46 -23.72 48.57
C GLY A 718 15.47 -22.80 47.85
N LEU A 719 15.47 -21.50 48.16
CA LEU A 719 14.58 -20.51 47.56
C LEU A 719 14.79 -20.36 46.04
N ALA A 720 16.06 -20.29 45.61
CA ALA A 720 16.44 -20.26 44.21
C ALA A 720 15.99 -21.52 43.46
N THR A 721 16.08 -22.71 44.09
CA THR A 721 15.60 -23.97 43.51
C THR A 721 14.07 -23.99 43.36
N VAL A 722 13.31 -23.61 44.40
CA VAL A 722 11.84 -23.55 44.34
C VAL A 722 11.39 -22.54 43.27
N GLY A 723 11.98 -21.35 43.23
CA GLY A 723 11.69 -20.35 42.19
C GLY A 723 12.02 -20.86 40.80
N THR A 724 13.17 -21.49 40.62
CA THR A 724 13.62 -22.08 39.34
C THR A 724 12.68 -23.17 38.84
N ILE A 725 12.19 -24.04 39.73
CA ILE A 725 11.22 -25.09 39.37
C ILE A 725 9.88 -24.46 38.97
N ALA A 726 9.36 -23.52 39.76
CA ALA A 726 8.09 -22.86 39.49
C ALA A 726 8.10 -22.08 38.17
N GLY A 727 9.15 -21.29 37.92
CA GLY A 727 9.33 -20.55 36.67
C GLY A 727 9.50 -21.48 35.45
N MET A 728 10.28 -22.56 35.56
CA MET A 728 10.35 -23.57 34.51
C MET A 728 8.99 -24.24 34.21
N VAL A 729 8.18 -24.54 35.23
CA VAL A 729 6.84 -25.12 35.04
C VAL A 729 5.90 -24.14 34.34
N ILE A 730 5.93 -22.85 34.70
CA ILE A 730 5.16 -21.79 34.04
C ILE A 730 5.60 -21.66 32.57
N GLY A 731 6.90 -21.50 32.33
CA GLY A 731 7.47 -21.30 30.99
C GLY A 731 7.31 -22.49 30.04
N ARG A 732 7.17 -23.72 30.57
CA ARG A 732 6.85 -24.92 29.76
C ARG A 732 5.36 -25.06 29.43
N ARG A 733 4.45 -24.57 30.29
CA ARG A 733 2.98 -24.75 30.12
C ARG A 733 2.30 -23.69 29.25
N ILE A 734 2.94 -22.55 29.01
CA ILE A 734 2.35 -21.46 28.20
C ILE A 734 2.23 -21.81 26.70
N THR A 735 1.23 -21.24 26.01
CA THR A 735 1.11 -21.26 24.53
C THR A 735 1.58 -19.94 23.92
N PRO A 736 2.06 -19.89 22.66
CA PRO A 736 2.41 -18.63 21.99
C PRO A 736 1.24 -17.62 21.92
N THR A 737 0.01 -18.11 21.81
CA THR A 737 -1.22 -17.30 21.90
C THR A 737 -1.47 -16.67 23.28
N SER A 738 -0.92 -17.23 24.36
CA SER A 738 -1.02 -16.69 25.73
C SER A 738 0.22 -15.94 26.23
N LEU A 739 1.23 -15.77 25.36
CA LEU A 739 2.45 -15.02 25.63
C LEU A 739 2.23 -13.60 26.17
N PRO A 740 1.33 -12.75 25.59
CA PRO A 740 1.21 -11.36 26.01
C PRO A 740 0.84 -11.19 27.49
N GLN A 741 -0.13 -11.96 27.96
CA GLN A 741 -0.56 -11.90 29.36
C GLN A 741 0.49 -12.47 30.32
N THR A 742 1.22 -13.53 29.98
CA THR A 742 2.23 -14.08 30.91
C THR A 742 3.48 -13.22 30.99
N VAL A 743 3.91 -12.55 29.91
CA VAL A 743 4.98 -11.54 29.99
C VAL A 743 4.56 -10.39 30.90
N ALA A 744 3.33 -9.89 30.79
CA ALA A 744 2.80 -8.93 31.77
C ALA A 744 2.81 -9.51 33.19
N ALA A 745 2.36 -10.74 33.41
CA ALA A 745 2.39 -11.37 34.74
C ALA A 745 3.82 -11.45 35.33
N LEU A 746 4.83 -11.74 34.50
CA LEU A 746 6.23 -11.82 34.90
C LEU A 746 6.84 -10.43 35.21
N HIS A 747 6.51 -9.38 34.46
CA HIS A 747 6.87 -8.00 34.85
C HIS A 747 6.32 -7.64 36.24
N SER A 748 5.16 -8.18 36.64
CA SER A 748 4.62 -7.94 37.98
C SER A 748 5.48 -8.57 39.09
N VAL A 749 6.07 -9.74 38.84
CA VAL A 749 6.99 -10.44 39.76
C VAL A 749 8.25 -9.59 40.02
N VAL A 750 8.80 -8.96 38.98
CA VAL A 750 9.95 -8.03 39.10
C VAL A 750 9.58 -6.78 39.88
N GLY A 751 8.43 -6.16 39.56
CA GLY A 751 7.96 -4.97 40.26
C GLY A 751 7.74 -5.21 41.76
N LEU A 752 7.21 -6.38 42.13
CA LEU A 752 7.04 -6.76 43.53
C LEU A 752 8.38 -7.06 44.21
N ALA A 753 9.29 -7.80 43.56
CA ALA A 753 10.63 -8.07 44.08
C ALA A 753 11.37 -6.76 44.42
N ALA A 754 11.35 -5.78 43.51
CA ALA A 754 11.98 -4.47 43.75
C ALA A 754 11.37 -3.70 44.93
N VAL A 755 10.06 -3.79 45.15
CA VAL A 755 9.40 -3.23 46.35
C VAL A 755 9.89 -3.95 47.62
N LEU A 756 9.95 -5.27 47.62
CA LEU A 756 10.39 -6.07 48.77
C LEU A 756 11.85 -5.79 49.11
N THR A 757 12.75 -5.77 48.11
CA THR A 757 14.16 -5.39 48.28
C THR A 757 14.28 -3.99 48.87
N SER A 758 13.62 -2.99 48.27
CA SER A 758 13.78 -1.59 48.65
C SER A 758 13.28 -1.30 50.07
N ILE A 759 12.18 -1.95 50.49
CA ILE A 759 11.69 -1.85 51.88
C ILE A 759 12.64 -2.59 52.83
N GLY A 760 13.03 -3.83 52.50
CA GLY A 760 13.92 -4.62 53.36
C GLY A 760 15.30 -3.98 53.53
N SER A 761 15.85 -3.37 52.49
CA SER A 761 17.16 -2.72 52.52
C SER A 761 17.18 -1.54 53.50
N VAL A 762 16.18 -0.65 53.46
CA VAL A 762 16.06 0.47 54.42
C VAL A 762 15.79 -0.02 55.84
N LEU A 763 14.93 -1.02 56.01
CA LEU A 763 14.55 -1.51 57.35
C LEU A 763 15.58 -2.44 58.00
N GLY A 764 16.51 -3.00 57.23
CA GLY A 764 17.60 -3.85 57.72
C GLY A 764 18.91 -3.10 58.00
N HIS A 765 19.03 -1.83 57.61
CA HIS A 765 20.29 -1.08 57.72
C HIS A 765 20.54 -0.55 59.14
N GLY A 766 21.54 -1.12 59.82
CA GLY A 766 21.82 -0.87 61.24
C GLY A 766 22.71 0.34 61.57
N GLY A 767 22.72 1.39 60.74
CA GLY A 767 23.59 2.57 60.92
C GLY A 767 23.13 3.77 60.09
N ASP A 768 24.03 4.71 59.80
CA ASP A 768 23.71 5.88 58.97
C ASP A 768 23.34 5.46 57.53
N ILE A 769 22.12 5.80 57.09
CA ILE A 769 21.66 5.57 55.71
C ILE A 769 21.96 6.82 54.88
N SER A 770 22.65 6.65 53.74
CA SER A 770 22.92 7.77 52.84
C SER A 770 21.64 8.32 52.20
N THR A 771 21.59 9.62 51.93
CA THR A 771 20.45 10.23 51.21
C THR A 771 20.25 9.62 49.83
N LEU A 772 21.33 9.18 49.16
CA LEU A 772 21.26 8.45 47.90
C LEU A 772 20.53 7.11 48.05
N HIS A 773 20.87 6.33 49.07
CA HIS A 773 20.22 5.06 49.38
C HIS A 773 18.72 5.27 49.67
N MET A 774 18.38 6.24 50.53
CA MET A 774 16.98 6.55 50.85
C MET A 774 16.17 6.97 49.61
N VAL A 775 16.66 7.94 48.83
CA VAL A 775 15.97 8.39 47.60
C VAL A 775 15.79 7.23 46.62
N SER A 776 16.83 6.42 46.42
CA SER A 776 16.80 5.30 45.48
C SER A 776 15.85 4.19 45.93
N ALA A 777 15.87 3.82 47.22
CA ALA A 777 14.91 2.87 47.79
C ALA A 777 13.46 3.35 47.65
N TYR A 778 13.18 4.62 47.94
CA TYR A 778 11.84 5.19 47.78
C TYR A 778 11.38 5.17 46.31
N LEU A 779 12.27 5.48 45.37
CA LEU A 779 12.00 5.37 43.94
C LEU A 779 11.81 3.90 43.50
N GLY A 780 12.56 2.96 44.06
CA GLY A 780 12.40 1.52 43.83
C GLY A 780 11.01 1.02 44.24
N VAL A 781 10.52 1.41 45.42
CA VAL A 781 9.14 1.13 45.86
C VAL A 781 8.10 1.78 44.95
N LEU A 782 8.30 3.04 44.55
CA LEU A 782 7.36 3.78 43.69
C LEU A 782 7.24 3.17 42.30
N ILE A 783 8.37 2.93 41.63
CA ILE A 783 8.44 2.39 40.27
C ILE A 783 8.03 0.90 40.29
N GLY A 784 8.55 0.11 41.23
CA GLY A 784 8.19 -1.30 41.41
C GLY A 784 6.71 -1.50 41.72
N GLY A 785 6.12 -0.68 42.59
CA GLY A 785 4.71 -0.78 42.98
C GLY A 785 3.73 -0.40 41.87
N VAL A 786 4.06 0.64 41.08
CA VAL A 786 3.31 0.96 39.85
C VAL A 786 3.45 -0.16 38.82
N THR A 787 4.65 -0.75 38.70
CA THR A 787 4.92 -1.88 37.79
C THR A 787 4.11 -3.11 38.17
N PHE A 788 4.09 -3.49 39.45
CA PHE A 788 3.39 -4.65 39.98
C PHE A 788 1.89 -4.62 39.65
N THR A 789 1.16 -3.61 40.11
CA THR A 789 -0.30 -3.57 39.93
C THR A 789 -0.73 -3.23 38.51
N GLY A 790 0.02 -2.38 37.81
CA GLY A 790 -0.23 -2.12 36.38
C GLY A 790 -0.10 -3.40 35.55
N SER A 791 0.95 -4.18 35.81
CA SER A 791 1.20 -5.46 35.14
C SER A 791 0.12 -6.51 35.44
N ILE A 792 -0.41 -6.55 36.66
CA ILE A 792 -1.57 -7.41 37.00
C ILE A 792 -2.82 -6.98 36.21
N VAL A 793 -3.13 -5.68 36.12
CA VAL A 793 -4.29 -5.21 35.34
C VAL A 793 -4.12 -5.50 33.86
N ALA A 794 -2.92 -5.34 33.31
CA ALA A 794 -2.60 -5.71 31.93
C ALA A 794 -2.78 -7.22 31.69
N PHE A 795 -2.24 -8.08 32.56
CA PHE A 795 -2.46 -9.53 32.53
C PHE A 795 -3.96 -9.88 32.53
N LEU A 796 -4.75 -9.31 33.45
CA LEU A 796 -6.17 -9.60 33.57
C LEU A 796 -6.98 -9.15 32.33
N LYS A 797 -6.65 -8.00 31.73
CA LYS A 797 -7.26 -7.53 30.47
C LYS A 797 -6.90 -8.41 29.28
N LEU A 798 -5.61 -8.73 29.11
CA LEU A 798 -5.11 -9.55 28.00
C LEU A 798 -5.65 -10.99 28.06
N ALA A 799 -5.76 -11.55 29.28
CA ALA A 799 -6.38 -12.84 29.56
C ALA A 799 -7.93 -12.81 29.55
N ALA A 800 -8.56 -11.67 29.23
CA ALA A 800 -10.01 -11.44 29.21
C ALA A 800 -10.74 -11.80 30.54
N LYS A 801 -10.03 -11.74 31.67
CA LYS A 801 -10.60 -11.94 33.02
C LYS A 801 -11.30 -10.69 33.57
N ILE A 802 -10.97 -9.52 33.04
CA ILE A 802 -11.69 -8.27 33.26
C ILE A 802 -11.94 -7.57 31.90
N SER A 803 -12.85 -6.60 31.89
CA SER A 803 -13.24 -5.87 30.67
C SER A 803 -12.05 -5.23 29.97
N SER A 804 -12.00 -5.38 28.64
CA SER A 804 -11.04 -4.73 27.75
C SER A 804 -11.36 -3.25 27.46
N ARG A 805 -12.54 -2.76 27.87
CA ARG A 805 -12.89 -1.34 27.77
C ARG A 805 -12.12 -0.51 28.81
N PRO A 806 -11.75 0.75 28.51
CA PRO A 806 -11.09 1.64 29.47
C PRO A 806 -12.04 1.99 30.63
N LEU A 807 -11.58 1.87 31.87
CA LEU A 807 -12.33 2.27 33.06
C LEU A 807 -12.15 3.78 33.29
N ILE A 808 -13.16 4.57 32.93
CA ILE A 808 -13.15 6.03 33.07
C ILE A 808 -13.68 6.43 34.45
N LEU A 809 -12.77 6.69 35.40
CA LEU A 809 -13.13 7.27 36.69
C LEU A 809 -13.41 8.78 36.56
N PRO A 810 -14.46 9.32 37.20
CA PRO A 810 -14.66 10.77 37.32
C PRO A 810 -13.41 11.42 37.92
N GLY A 811 -12.92 12.50 37.30
CA GLY A 811 -11.73 13.20 37.78
C GLY A 811 -10.42 12.40 37.73
N ARG A 812 -10.31 11.30 36.94
CA ARG A 812 -9.13 10.41 36.86
C ARG A 812 -7.76 11.13 36.82
N HIS A 813 -7.67 12.28 36.16
CA HIS A 813 -6.44 13.06 36.06
C HIS A 813 -6.06 13.71 37.39
N VAL A 814 -7.04 14.24 38.14
CA VAL A 814 -6.85 14.77 39.49
C VAL A 814 -6.43 13.64 40.44
N ILE A 815 -7.08 12.47 40.35
CA ILE A 815 -6.75 11.28 41.16
C ILE A 815 -5.32 10.81 40.90
N ASN A 816 -4.92 10.63 39.63
CA ASN A 816 -3.57 10.16 39.30
C ASN A 816 -2.49 11.20 39.64
N SER A 817 -2.80 12.50 39.54
CA SER A 817 -1.91 13.58 39.96
C SER A 817 -1.79 13.70 41.49
N SER A 818 -2.89 13.54 42.24
CA SER A 818 -2.86 13.58 43.71
C SER A 818 -2.16 12.36 44.30
N LEU A 819 -2.29 11.17 43.71
CA LEU A 819 -1.51 9.98 44.07
C LEU A 819 0.00 10.17 43.83
N LEU A 820 0.38 10.91 42.78
CA LEU A 820 1.79 11.26 42.55
C LEU A 820 2.28 12.36 43.52
N GLY A 821 1.48 13.41 43.74
CA GLY A 821 1.78 14.47 44.69
C GLY A 821 1.90 13.97 46.14
N ALA A 822 1.02 13.04 46.54
CA ALA A 822 1.10 12.35 47.83
C ALA A 822 2.42 11.58 47.97
N ASN A 823 2.85 10.86 46.93
CA ASN A 823 4.15 10.18 46.92
C ASN A 823 5.34 11.15 47.03
N ILE A 824 5.27 12.33 46.40
CA ILE A 824 6.31 13.36 46.53
C ILE A 824 6.32 13.96 47.95
N ALA A 825 5.14 14.16 48.56
CA ALA A 825 5.04 14.63 49.94
C ALA A 825 5.56 13.59 50.96
N THR A 826 5.23 12.31 50.79
CA THR A 826 5.72 11.24 51.67
C THR A 826 7.20 10.90 51.43
N MET A 827 7.76 11.14 50.24
CA MET A 827 9.21 11.19 50.00
C MET A 827 9.86 12.29 50.87
N GLY A 828 9.30 13.50 50.86
CA GLY A 828 9.81 14.61 51.69
C GLY A 828 9.80 14.28 53.19
N ALA A 829 8.68 13.74 53.69
CA ALA A 829 8.57 13.27 55.07
C ALA A 829 9.56 12.13 55.39
N PHE A 830 9.71 11.16 54.50
CA PHE A 830 10.66 10.05 54.63
C PHE A 830 12.10 10.55 54.78
N LEU A 831 12.58 11.39 53.85
CA LEU A 831 13.94 11.93 53.90
C LEU A 831 14.22 12.83 55.11
N THR A 832 13.18 13.48 55.65
CA THR A 832 13.31 14.39 56.79
C THR A 832 13.28 13.66 58.14
N TYR A 833 12.42 12.64 58.28
CA TYR A 833 12.10 12.05 59.60
C TYR A 833 12.53 10.58 59.77
N ALA A 834 12.74 9.82 58.69
CA ALA A 834 13.17 8.42 58.81
C ALA A 834 14.57 8.23 59.46
N PRO A 835 15.60 9.09 59.21
CA PRO A 835 16.94 8.89 59.79
C PRO A 835 17.01 8.88 61.32
N GLY A 836 15.99 9.39 62.02
CA GLY A 836 15.89 9.32 63.48
C GLY A 836 14.74 8.43 64.00
N ALA A 837 13.96 7.82 63.12
CA ALA A 837 12.75 7.09 63.49
C ALA A 837 12.41 5.96 62.48
N PRO A 838 12.95 4.74 62.68
CA PRO A 838 12.72 3.61 61.77
C PRO A 838 11.25 3.27 61.52
N LEU A 839 10.37 3.47 62.53
CA LEU A 839 8.93 3.28 62.39
C LEU A 839 8.28 4.29 61.42
N ILE A 840 8.77 5.53 61.38
CA ILE A 840 8.33 6.53 60.39
C ILE A 840 8.85 6.15 59.00
N GLY A 841 10.09 5.66 58.91
CA GLY A 841 10.64 5.07 57.68
C GLY A 841 9.76 3.95 57.12
N ALA A 842 9.40 2.98 57.94
CA ALA A 842 8.50 1.88 57.61
C ALA A 842 7.11 2.38 57.17
N ALA A 843 6.53 3.34 57.89
CA ALA A 843 5.23 3.91 57.57
C ALA A 843 5.23 4.65 56.23
N CYS A 844 6.25 5.48 55.95
CA CYS A 844 6.37 6.20 54.69
C CYS A 844 6.59 5.27 53.49
N LEU A 845 7.41 4.22 53.63
CA LEU A 845 7.62 3.23 52.57
C LEU A 845 6.39 2.34 52.34
N THR A 846 5.64 2.01 53.39
CA THR A 846 4.36 1.27 53.28
C THR A 846 3.29 2.14 52.60
N ALA A 847 3.22 3.43 52.96
CA ALA A 847 2.34 4.39 52.31
C ALA A 847 2.69 4.59 50.82
N ASN A 848 3.98 4.70 50.49
CA ASN A 848 4.47 4.71 49.11
C ASN A 848 4.00 3.47 48.34
N ALA A 849 4.24 2.28 48.87
CA ALA A 849 3.80 1.03 48.24
C ALA A 849 2.29 1.03 47.97
N ALA A 850 1.46 1.41 48.96
CA ALA A 850 0.02 1.49 48.82
C ALA A 850 -0.44 2.54 47.77
N LEU A 851 0.08 3.77 47.82
CA LEU A 851 -0.22 4.83 46.85
C LEU A 851 0.19 4.42 45.42
N SER A 852 1.35 3.77 45.29
CA SER A 852 1.91 3.29 44.03
C SER A 852 1.14 2.10 43.46
N PHE A 853 0.69 1.19 44.32
CA PHE A 853 -0.22 0.09 43.95
C PHE A 853 -1.55 0.63 43.41
N ILE A 854 -2.16 1.61 44.11
CA ILE A 854 -3.38 2.27 43.64
C ILE A 854 -3.12 2.99 42.30
N LYS A 855 -2.02 3.74 42.18
CA LYS A 855 -1.66 4.48 40.96
C LYS A 855 -1.41 3.59 39.74
N GLY A 856 -0.75 2.44 39.93
CA GLY A 856 -0.54 1.46 38.86
C GLY A 856 -1.85 0.83 38.38
N TYR A 857 -2.77 0.55 39.31
CA TYR A 857 -4.13 0.10 39.02
C TYR A 857 -4.93 1.17 38.27
N THR A 858 -5.08 2.39 38.82
CA THR A 858 -5.93 3.44 38.22
C THR A 858 -5.45 3.87 36.83
N THR A 859 -4.13 3.97 36.63
CA THR A 859 -3.55 4.32 35.32
C THR A 859 -3.83 3.21 34.31
N THR A 860 -3.56 1.93 34.65
CA THR A 860 -3.69 0.83 33.70
C THR A 860 -5.15 0.40 33.45
N ALA A 861 -6.02 0.58 34.45
CA ALA A 861 -7.45 0.36 34.31
C ALA A 861 -8.08 1.34 33.30
N ALA A 862 -7.59 2.57 33.22
CA ALA A 862 -8.10 3.61 32.32
C ALA A 862 -7.70 3.45 30.83
N ILE A 863 -6.84 2.50 30.47
CA ILE A 863 -6.31 2.31 29.10
C ILE A 863 -7.07 1.20 28.34
N GLY A 864 -7.25 1.34 27.03
CA GLY A 864 -8.01 0.40 26.20
C GLY A 864 -7.32 -0.94 25.92
N GLY A 865 -8.11 -1.97 25.58
CA GLY A 865 -7.63 -3.35 25.44
C GLY A 865 -6.63 -3.61 24.31
N ALA A 866 -6.64 -2.82 23.23
CA ALA A 866 -5.64 -2.90 22.16
C ALA A 866 -4.53 -1.84 22.28
N ASP A 867 -4.64 -0.91 23.24
CA ASP A 867 -3.54 -0.04 23.70
C ASP A 867 -2.63 -0.77 24.71
N MET A 868 -3.09 -1.89 25.27
CA MET A 868 -2.32 -2.76 26.18
C MET A 868 -0.89 -3.13 25.69
N PRO A 869 -0.59 -3.36 24.40
CA PRO A 869 0.77 -3.68 23.96
C PRO A 869 1.79 -2.59 24.33
N VAL A 870 1.40 -1.32 24.20
CA VAL A 870 2.22 -0.16 24.64
C VAL A 870 2.36 -0.14 26.16
N VAL A 871 1.32 -0.54 26.90
CA VAL A 871 1.39 -0.62 28.36
C VAL A 871 2.34 -1.72 28.82
N ILE A 872 2.38 -2.88 28.14
CA ILE A 872 3.36 -3.95 28.42
C ILE A 872 4.79 -3.43 28.25
N THR A 873 5.08 -2.67 27.17
CA THR A 873 6.43 -2.14 26.91
C THR A 873 6.81 -1.02 27.89
N VAL A 874 5.87 -0.19 28.34
CA VAL A 874 6.10 0.82 29.38
C VAL A 874 6.36 0.17 30.74
N LEU A 875 5.63 -0.89 31.09
CA LEU A 875 5.85 -1.63 32.35
C LEU A 875 7.16 -2.43 32.32
N ASN A 876 7.57 -2.96 31.16
CA ASN A 876 8.92 -3.51 30.96
C ASN A 876 9.99 -2.44 31.24
N ALA A 877 9.82 -1.23 30.69
CA ALA A 877 10.72 -0.11 30.94
C ALA A 877 10.83 0.24 32.43
N TYR A 878 9.69 0.34 33.12
CA TYR A 878 9.66 0.58 34.57
C TYR A 878 10.32 -0.55 35.37
N SER A 879 10.21 -1.82 34.95
CA SER A 879 10.95 -2.92 35.59
C SER A 879 12.47 -2.75 35.49
N GLY A 880 12.97 -2.21 34.37
CA GLY A 880 14.38 -1.83 34.20
C GLY A 880 14.77 -0.64 35.07
N PHE A 881 13.97 0.43 35.11
CA PHE A 881 14.26 1.60 35.95
C PHE A 881 14.16 1.31 37.46
N ALA A 882 13.36 0.33 37.88
CA ALA A 882 13.40 -0.19 39.25
C ALA A 882 14.74 -0.86 39.58
N LEU A 883 15.31 -1.63 38.64
CA LEU A 883 16.67 -2.18 38.75
C LEU A 883 17.76 -1.10 38.83
N VAL A 884 17.59 0.03 38.13
CA VAL A 884 18.51 1.18 38.27
C VAL A 884 18.42 1.78 39.67
N ALA A 885 17.21 1.86 40.24
CA ALA A 885 17.02 2.33 41.61
C ALA A 885 17.64 1.37 42.64
N GLU A 886 17.51 0.05 42.49
CA GLU A 886 18.26 -0.92 43.31
C GLU A 886 19.78 -0.79 43.13
N GLY A 887 20.25 -0.57 41.89
CA GLY A 887 21.67 -0.35 41.59
C GLY A 887 22.23 0.89 42.28
N PHE A 888 21.51 2.01 42.28
CA PHE A 888 21.89 3.24 42.99
C PHE A 888 21.79 3.10 44.52
N MET A 889 20.86 2.28 45.01
CA MET A 889 20.67 1.99 46.43
C MET A 889 21.82 1.14 47.00
N LEU A 890 22.34 0.19 46.21
CA LEU A 890 23.32 -0.82 46.63
C LEU A 890 24.73 -0.60 46.05
N ASP A 891 24.99 0.56 45.44
CA ASP A 891 26.22 0.90 44.68
C ASP A 891 26.64 -0.19 43.67
N ASN A 892 25.64 -0.83 43.06
CA ASN A 892 25.80 -2.05 42.26
C ASN A 892 25.75 -1.72 40.76
N SER A 893 26.94 -1.60 40.16
CA SER A 893 27.12 -1.26 38.75
C SER A 893 26.51 -2.27 37.76
N LEU A 894 26.34 -3.54 38.14
CA LEU A 894 25.65 -4.54 37.32
C LEU A 894 24.15 -4.24 37.25
N LEU A 895 23.50 -4.02 38.40
CA LEU A 895 22.07 -3.68 38.45
C LEU A 895 21.79 -2.35 37.73
N THR A 896 22.64 -1.34 37.93
CA THR A 896 22.59 -0.08 37.17
C THR A 896 22.70 -0.30 35.66
N THR A 897 23.67 -1.11 35.20
CA THR A 897 23.90 -1.35 33.76
C THR A 897 22.76 -2.13 33.11
N VAL A 898 22.27 -3.17 33.77
CA VAL A 898 21.19 -4.02 33.28
C VAL A 898 19.85 -3.31 33.35
N GLY A 899 19.58 -2.57 34.42
CA GLY A 899 18.39 -1.74 34.56
C GLY A 899 18.29 -0.69 33.47
N ALA A 900 19.40 -0.02 33.14
CA ALA A 900 19.46 0.94 32.03
C ALA A 900 19.16 0.28 30.67
N LEU A 901 19.79 -0.88 30.40
CA LEU A 901 19.59 -1.66 29.18
C LEU A 901 18.10 -2.04 28.98
N ILE A 902 17.44 -2.52 30.04
CA ILE A 902 16.04 -2.96 30.01
C ILE A 902 15.08 -1.76 29.98
N GLY A 903 15.37 -0.70 30.76
CA GLY A 903 14.61 0.54 30.80
C GLY A 903 14.54 1.20 29.43
N VAL A 904 15.69 1.38 28.79
CA VAL A 904 15.79 1.89 27.41
C VAL A 904 15.12 0.96 26.40
N SER A 905 15.27 -0.37 26.54
CA SER A 905 14.60 -1.33 25.65
C SER A 905 13.07 -1.22 25.68
N GLY A 906 12.48 -1.15 26.88
CA GLY A 906 11.04 -0.95 27.02
C GLY A 906 10.58 0.41 26.49
N SER A 907 11.35 1.47 26.73
CA SER A 907 11.07 2.82 26.23
C SER A 907 11.08 2.90 24.70
N ILE A 908 12.05 2.27 24.03
CA ILE A 908 12.14 2.25 22.56
C ILE A 908 10.99 1.44 21.96
N LEU A 909 10.68 0.26 22.50
CA LEU A 909 9.53 -0.53 22.04
C LEU A 909 8.20 0.23 22.21
N SER A 910 8.06 0.98 23.31
CA SER A 910 6.89 1.85 23.53
C SER A 910 6.79 2.96 22.48
N TYR A 911 7.92 3.57 22.13
CA TYR A 911 7.99 4.60 21.08
C TYR A 911 7.66 4.04 19.70
N ILE A 912 8.24 2.89 19.30
CA ILE A 912 7.98 2.24 18.01
C ILE A 912 6.49 1.89 17.86
N MET A 913 5.86 1.34 18.91
CA MET A 913 4.42 1.07 18.89
C MET A 913 3.59 2.35 18.81
N CYS A 914 3.93 3.40 19.56
CA CYS A 914 3.27 4.70 19.47
C CYS A 914 3.33 5.31 18.05
N VAL A 915 4.49 5.26 17.39
CA VAL A 915 4.66 5.74 16.00
C VAL A 915 3.84 4.89 15.02
N ALA A 916 3.89 3.56 15.14
CA ALA A 916 3.13 2.64 14.27
C ALA A 916 1.59 2.69 14.48
N MET A 917 1.11 3.33 15.55
CA MET A 917 -0.31 3.66 15.77
C MET A 917 -0.66 5.13 15.43
N ASN A 918 0.32 5.94 15.01
CA ASN A 918 0.28 7.41 14.98
C ASN A 918 -0.34 8.07 16.22
N ARG A 919 0.02 7.58 17.42
CA ARG A 919 -0.51 8.06 18.70
C ARG A 919 0.62 8.28 19.70
N SER A 920 0.72 9.51 20.21
CA SER A 920 1.72 9.86 21.23
C SER A 920 1.52 9.06 22.53
N LEU A 921 2.62 8.82 23.25
CA LEU A 921 2.62 8.08 24.50
C LEU A 921 1.69 8.69 25.57
N THR A 922 1.54 10.02 25.57
CA THR A 922 0.58 10.73 26.44
C THR A 922 -0.87 10.40 26.11
N ASN A 923 -1.20 10.28 24.82
CA ASN A 923 -2.55 9.99 24.35
C ASN A 923 -2.92 8.52 24.56
N VAL A 924 -1.92 7.63 24.64
CA VAL A 924 -2.10 6.22 25.01
C VAL A 924 -2.23 6.06 26.53
N LEU A 925 -1.27 6.57 27.32
CA LEU A 925 -1.23 6.33 28.77
C LEU A 925 -2.28 7.10 29.57
N PHE A 926 -2.68 8.29 29.12
CA PHE A 926 -3.61 9.15 29.87
C PHE A 926 -4.92 9.42 29.12
N GLY A 927 -5.06 9.01 27.85
CA GLY A 927 -6.27 9.23 27.05
C GLY A 927 -6.63 10.71 26.92
N GLY A 928 -5.62 11.54 26.61
CA GLY A 928 -5.73 13.01 26.62
C GLY A 928 -6.37 13.59 25.35
N ILE A 929 -7.31 14.53 25.57
CA ILE A 929 -8.09 15.28 24.57
C ILE A 929 -9.05 14.39 23.76
N ALA A 930 -10.27 14.88 23.55
CA ALA A 930 -11.26 14.18 22.72
C ALA A 930 -10.79 14.13 21.27
N SER A 931 -11.08 13.02 20.57
CA SER A 931 -10.91 12.94 19.12
C SER A 931 -11.65 14.09 18.44
N THR A 932 -10.98 14.78 17.52
CA THR A 932 -11.56 15.84 16.68
C THR A 932 -12.91 15.39 16.11
N PRO A 933 -13.96 16.22 16.11
CA PRO A 933 -15.29 15.82 15.64
C PRO A 933 -15.23 15.19 14.24
N GLN A 934 -15.61 13.92 14.16
CA GLN A 934 -15.52 13.14 12.91
C GLN A 934 -16.45 13.75 11.86
N THR A 935 -15.88 14.15 10.73
CA THR A 935 -16.65 14.30 9.50
C THR A 935 -16.82 12.91 8.92
N GLN A 936 -17.94 12.25 9.23
CA GLN A 936 -18.23 10.92 8.69
C GLN A 936 -18.46 11.01 7.18
N ALA A 937 -17.41 10.73 6.40
CA ALA A 937 -17.55 10.50 4.98
C ALA A 937 -18.55 9.37 4.76
N LYS A 938 -19.64 9.68 4.05
CA LYS A 938 -20.66 8.70 3.68
C LYS A 938 -20.03 7.77 2.65
N ILE A 939 -19.79 6.51 3.02
CA ILE A 939 -19.21 5.53 2.10
C ILE A 939 -20.26 5.11 1.09
N GLU A 940 -19.90 5.18 -0.19
CA GLU A 940 -20.74 4.83 -1.33
C GLU A 940 -20.12 3.62 -2.06
N GLY A 941 -20.97 2.74 -2.59
CA GLY A 941 -20.58 1.45 -3.19
C GLY A 941 -21.35 0.27 -2.60
N GLU A 942 -21.23 -0.90 -3.24
CA GLU A 942 -21.82 -2.16 -2.77
C GLU A 942 -20.74 -3.16 -2.34
N VAL A 943 -21.04 -3.97 -1.33
CA VAL A 943 -20.11 -4.95 -0.76
C VAL A 943 -20.11 -6.25 -1.57
N THR A 944 -19.17 -6.36 -2.51
CA THR A 944 -18.98 -7.60 -3.30
C THR A 944 -18.58 -8.77 -2.39
N LYS A 945 -19.26 -9.92 -2.57
CA LYS A 945 -19.02 -11.15 -1.79
C LYS A 945 -18.30 -12.20 -2.64
N THR A 946 -17.66 -13.16 -1.99
CA THR A 946 -17.03 -14.31 -2.66
C THR A 946 -17.10 -15.57 -1.80
N THR A 947 -16.87 -16.73 -2.42
CA THR A 947 -16.83 -18.03 -1.75
C THR A 947 -15.39 -18.52 -1.55
N ALA A 948 -15.22 -19.52 -0.67
CA ALA A 948 -13.90 -20.15 -0.46
C ALA A 948 -13.39 -20.88 -1.73
N VAL A 949 -14.30 -21.36 -2.59
CA VAL A 949 -13.97 -22.02 -3.87
C VAL A 949 -13.47 -20.99 -4.88
N GLU A 950 -14.19 -19.88 -5.09
CA GLU A 950 -13.73 -18.76 -5.92
C GLU A 950 -12.39 -18.19 -5.42
N THR A 951 -12.18 -18.15 -4.10
CA THR A 951 -10.94 -17.67 -3.50
C THR A 951 -9.78 -18.64 -3.76
N ALA A 952 -10.00 -19.95 -3.64
CA ALA A 952 -9.03 -20.97 -4.02
C ALA A 952 -8.69 -20.91 -5.51
N GLU A 953 -9.70 -20.77 -6.38
CA GLU A 953 -9.55 -20.67 -7.83
C GLU A 953 -8.78 -19.40 -8.24
N ALA A 954 -9.00 -18.27 -7.58
CA ALA A 954 -8.21 -17.05 -7.77
C ALA A 954 -6.75 -17.23 -7.30
N LEU A 955 -6.53 -17.90 -6.16
CA LEU A 955 -5.18 -18.19 -5.63
C LEU A 955 -4.40 -19.21 -6.49
N ALA A 956 -5.09 -20.16 -7.12
CA ALA A 956 -4.49 -21.17 -7.99
C ALA A 956 -4.03 -20.61 -9.35
N ASN A 957 -4.64 -19.51 -9.80
CA ASN A 957 -4.33 -18.82 -11.06
C ASN A 957 -3.43 -17.58 -10.87
N ALA A 958 -2.94 -17.31 -9.66
CA ALA A 958 -2.07 -16.18 -9.34
C ALA A 958 -0.58 -16.54 -9.45
N GLU A 959 0.26 -15.61 -9.92
CA GLU A 959 1.73 -15.77 -9.85
C GLU A 959 2.26 -15.20 -8.53
N ASN A 960 1.73 -14.05 -8.10
CA ASN A 960 2.18 -13.31 -6.92
C ASN A 960 1.03 -13.11 -5.92
N VAL A 961 1.23 -13.58 -4.70
CA VAL A 961 0.23 -13.54 -3.62
C VAL A 961 0.82 -12.93 -2.35
N ILE A 962 0.14 -11.92 -1.79
CA ILE A 962 0.48 -11.37 -0.46
C ILE A 962 -0.61 -11.74 0.55
N ILE A 963 -0.22 -12.25 1.71
CA ILE A 963 -1.13 -12.55 2.82
C ILE A 963 -0.90 -11.54 3.94
N VAL A 964 -1.86 -10.64 4.15
CA VAL A 964 -1.85 -9.71 5.28
C VAL A 964 -2.53 -10.39 6.48
N VAL A 965 -1.80 -10.59 7.57
CA VAL A 965 -2.35 -11.23 8.79
C VAL A 965 -2.59 -10.21 9.90
N GLY A 966 -3.74 -10.32 10.55
CA GLY A 966 -4.10 -9.54 11.74
C GLY A 966 -4.47 -10.42 12.92
N TYR A 967 -4.79 -9.80 14.07
CA TYR A 967 -5.09 -10.52 15.30
C TYR A 967 -6.28 -11.50 15.18
N GLY A 968 -7.19 -11.30 14.22
CA GLY A 968 -8.27 -12.26 13.95
C GLY A 968 -7.78 -13.67 13.57
N MET A 969 -6.61 -13.78 12.90
CA MET A 969 -5.94 -15.08 12.65
C MET A 969 -5.63 -15.79 13.97
N ALA A 970 -5.06 -15.06 14.94
CA ALA A 970 -4.66 -15.60 16.23
C ALA A 970 -5.85 -16.01 17.11
N VAL A 971 -6.98 -15.30 17.01
CA VAL A 971 -8.23 -15.64 17.71
C VAL A 971 -8.81 -16.95 17.18
N ALA A 972 -8.84 -17.13 15.86
CA ALA A 972 -9.33 -18.33 15.20
C ALA A 972 -8.34 -19.52 15.26
N LYS A 973 -7.07 -19.27 15.61
CA LYS A 973 -5.93 -20.21 15.46
C LYS A 973 -5.65 -20.62 14.00
N ALA A 974 -6.00 -19.76 13.05
CA ALA A 974 -5.97 -20.07 11.62
C ALA A 974 -4.55 -20.26 11.04
N GLN A 975 -3.47 -19.89 11.77
CA GLN A 975 -2.09 -19.92 11.28
C GLN A 975 -1.67 -21.28 10.71
N TYR A 976 -2.18 -22.38 11.27
CA TYR A 976 -1.88 -23.74 10.83
C TYR A 976 -2.50 -24.05 9.46
N ALA A 977 -3.79 -23.72 9.28
CA ALA A 977 -4.48 -23.91 7.99
C ALA A 977 -3.87 -23.03 6.89
N ILE A 978 -3.45 -21.81 7.24
CA ILE A 978 -2.76 -20.89 6.32
C ILE A 978 -1.41 -21.48 5.91
N SER A 979 -0.57 -21.89 6.87
CA SER A 979 0.73 -22.52 6.60
C SER A 979 0.61 -23.71 5.64
N ASP A 980 -0.44 -24.53 5.77
CA ASP A 980 -0.68 -25.66 4.88
C ASP A 980 -1.05 -25.26 3.44
N PHE A 981 -2.03 -24.38 3.22
CA PHE A 981 -2.36 -23.98 1.85
C PHE A 981 -1.24 -23.16 1.21
N VAL A 982 -0.46 -22.41 1.99
CA VAL A 982 0.73 -21.69 1.50
C VAL A 982 1.83 -22.66 1.02
N LYS A 983 2.05 -23.80 1.72
CA LYS A 983 2.96 -24.85 1.22
C LYS A 983 2.48 -25.41 -0.12
N HIS A 984 1.18 -25.66 -0.27
CA HIS A 984 0.58 -26.18 -1.50
C HIS A 984 0.72 -25.20 -2.68
N LEU A 985 0.39 -23.93 -2.48
CA LEU A 985 0.59 -22.87 -3.48
C LEU A 985 2.08 -22.72 -3.86
N ARG A 986 3.00 -22.66 -2.89
CA ARG A 986 4.44 -22.60 -3.16
C ARG A 986 4.97 -23.85 -3.88
N SER A 987 4.40 -25.03 -3.64
CA SER A 987 4.75 -26.26 -4.37
C SER A 987 4.28 -26.27 -5.82
N ARG A 988 3.29 -25.43 -6.18
CA ARG A 988 2.89 -25.13 -7.57
C ARG A 988 3.70 -23.98 -8.20
N GLY A 989 4.67 -23.40 -7.49
CA GLY A 989 5.52 -22.32 -7.97
C GLY A 989 5.01 -20.89 -7.66
N VAL A 990 3.86 -20.73 -7.01
CA VAL A 990 3.30 -19.41 -6.68
C VAL A 990 4.18 -18.67 -5.68
N ASN A 991 4.48 -17.40 -5.95
CA ASN A 991 5.24 -16.51 -5.07
C ASN A 991 4.35 -15.99 -3.93
N VAL A 992 4.19 -16.80 -2.88
CA VAL A 992 3.39 -16.45 -1.70
C VAL A 992 4.25 -15.86 -0.59
N ARG A 993 3.90 -14.64 -0.16
CA ARG A 993 4.60 -13.86 0.87
C ARG A 993 3.63 -13.32 1.91
N PHE A 994 4.10 -13.07 3.14
CA PHE A 994 3.30 -12.48 4.22
C PHE A 994 3.70 -11.02 4.44
N ALA A 995 2.70 -10.18 4.70
CA ALA A 995 2.87 -8.79 5.09
C ALA A 995 2.47 -8.61 6.57
N ILE A 996 3.43 -8.21 7.41
CA ILE A 996 3.21 -7.94 8.83
C ILE A 996 3.14 -6.43 9.06
N HIS A 997 2.06 -5.98 9.71
CA HIS A 997 1.99 -4.62 10.23
C HIS A 997 2.60 -4.58 11.64
N PRO A 998 3.44 -3.59 12.01
CA PRO A 998 4.18 -3.62 13.28
C PRO A 998 3.31 -3.77 14.54
N VAL A 999 2.06 -3.27 14.51
CA VAL A 999 1.10 -3.38 15.63
C VAL A 999 0.07 -4.50 15.45
N ALA A 1000 0.27 -5.43 14.50
CA ALA A 1000 -0.59 -6.59 14.31
C ALA A 1000 -0.46 -7.60 15.48
N GLY A 1001 -1.40 -7.53 16.43
CA GLY A 1001 -1.52 -8.52 17.50
C GLY A 1001 -1.94 -7.91 18.83
N ARG A 1002 -1.49 -8.52 19.93
CA ARG A 1002 -1.55 -7.98 21.31
C ARG A 1002 -0.17 -7.81 21.94
N MET A 1003 0.90 -7.93 21.15
CA MET A 1003 2.30 -7.76 21.54
C MET A 1003 3.14 -7.46 20.28
N PRO A 1004 4.16 -6.59 20.34
CA PRO A 1004 5.09 -6.34 19.22
C PRO A 1004 5.65 -7.63 18.63
N GLY A 1005 5.45 -7.86 17.33
CA GLY A 1005 5.92 -9.06 16.63
C GLY A 1005 5.15 -10.37 16.94
N GLN A 1006 3.96 -10.32 17.55
CA GLN A 1006 3.21 -11.53 17.90
C GLN A 1006 2.83 -12.37 16.66
N CYS A 1007 2.44 -11.72 15.55
CA CYS A 1007 2.08 -12.44 14.32
C CYS A 1007 3.27 -13.23 13.74
N ASN A 1008 4.49 -12.68 13.78
CA ASN A 1008 5.71 -13.36 13.33
C ASN A 1008 5.95 -14.65 14.15
N VAL A 1009 5.76 -14.59 15.48
CA VAL A 1009 5.90 -15.76 16.37
C VAL A 1009 4.82 -16.82 16.12
N LEU A 1010 3.58 -16.42 15.79
CA LEU A 1010 2.50 -17.36 15.46
C LEU A 1010 2.65 -17.99 14.07
N LEU A 1011 3.19 -17.27 13.10
CA LEU A 1011 3.55 -17.86 11.80
C LEU A 1011 4.73 -18.83 11.94
N ALA A 1012 5.73 -18.50 12.77
CA ALA A 1012 6.82 -19.41 13.11
C ALA A 1012 6.33 -20.66 13.87
N GLU A 1013 5.38 -20.53 14.80
CA GLU A 1013 4.70 -21.67 15.45
C GLU A 1013 4.07 -22.62 14.41
N ALA A 1014 3.43 -22.05 13.38
CA ALA A 1014 2.87 -22.80 12.25
C ALA A 1014 3.92 -23.29 11.23
N SER A 1015 5.23 -23.16 11.51
CA SER A 1015 6.34 -23.53 10.62
C SER A 1015 6.35 -22.79 9.27
N VAL A 1016 5.89 -21.54 9.23
CA VAL A 1016 6.07 -20.64 8.08
C VAL A 1016 7.54 -20.16 8.07
N PRO A 1017 8.28 -20.30 6.95
CA PRO A 1017 9.66 -19.82 6.86
C PRO A 1017 9.74 -18.29 7.00
N TYR A 1018 10.62 -17.80 7.87
CA TYR A 1018 10.75 -16.37 8.15
C TYR A 1018 11.20 -15.54 6.93
N ASP A 1019 11.85 -16.18 5.95
CA ASP A 1019 12.27 -15.58 4.68
C ASP A 1019 11.12 -15.15 3.74
N ILE A 1020 9.88 -15.58 4.02
CA ILE A 1020 8.67 -15.08 3.33
C ILE A 1020 7.76 -14.25 4.25
N VAL A 1021 8.25 -13.82 5.42
CA VAL A 1021 7.49 -12.99 6.37
C VAL A 1021 8.15 -11.62 6.44
N LEU A 1022 7.61 -10.68 5.67
CA LEU A 1022 8.16 -9.34 5.51
C LEU A 1022 7.39 -8.33 6.38
N GLU A 1023 8.11 -7.35 6.91
CA GLU A 1023 7.53 -6.23 7.63
C GLU A 1023 6.94 -5.20 6.65
N MET A 1024 6.03 -4.35 7.14
CA MET A 1024 5.29 -3.37 6.33
C MET A 1024 6.17 -2.54 5.40
N ASP A 1025 7.28 -2.01 5.89
CA ASP A 1025 8.19 -1.14 5.12
C ASP A 1025 9.00 -1.90 4.06
N GLU A 1026 9.04 -3.24 4.12
CA GLU A 1026 9.76 -4.11 3.17
C GLU A 1026 8.87 -4.59 2.01
N ILE A 1027 7.55 -4.45 2.12
CA ILE A 1027 6.57 -5.03 1.17
C ILE A 1027 5.51 -4.02 0.66
N ASN A 1028 5.51 -2.77 1.15
CA ASN A 1028 4.42 -1.82 0.86
C ASN A 1028 4.36 -1.26 -0.58
N ASP A 1029 5.45 -1.41 -1.33
CA ASP A 1029 5.53 -1.02 -2.74
C ASP A 1029 5.11 -2.18 -3.68
N ASP A 1030 5.39 -3.42 -3.30
CA ASP A 1030 5.10 -4.65 -4.05
C ASP A 1030 3.60 -4.96 -4.25
N PHE A 1031 2.72 -4.31 -3.50
CA PHE A 1031 1.27 -4.50 -3.67
C PHE A 1031 0.80 -4.12 -5.08
N GLY A 1032 1.47 -3.19 -5.78
CA GLY A 1032 1.09 -2.79 -7.14
C GLY A 1032 1.24 -3.90 -8.19
N ASP A 1033 2.22 -4.78 -8.02
CA ASP A 1033 2.49 -5.90 -8.93
C ASP A 1033 1.81 -7.22 -8.50
N THR A 1034 1.12 -7.22 -7.35
CA THR A 1034 0.52 -8.41 -6.74
C THR A 1034 -0.84 -8.77 -7.34
N ASP A 1035 -1.05 -10.04 -7.67
CA ASP A 1035 -2.29 -10.54 -8.29
C ASP A 1035 -3.43 -10.65 -7.29
N VAL A 1036 -3.18 -11.31 -6.16
CA VAL A 1036 -4.17 -11.56 -5.11
C VAL A 1036 -3.59 -11.23 -3.75
N THR A 1037 -4.26 -10.33 -3.03
CA THR A 1037 -3.96 -10.06 -1.61
C THR A 1037 -5.04 -10.62 -0.71
N LEU A 1038 -4.66 -11.50 0.21
CA LEU A 1038 -5.55 -12.17 1.15
C LEU A 1038 -5.41 -11.53 2.55
N VAL A 1039 -6.44 -10.80 2.99
CA VAL A 1039 -6.45 -10.06 4.27
C VAL A 1039 -7.17 -10.89 5.34
N ILE A 1040 -6.41 -11.47 6.26
CA ILE A 1040 -6.91 -12.44 7.25
C ILE A 1040 -6.99 -11.83 8.65
N GLY A 1041 -8.20 -11.42 9.05
CA GLY A 1041 -8.44 -10.95 10.42
C GLY A 1041 -7.75 -9.63 10.78
N ALA A 1042 -7.39 -8.82 9.77
CA ALA A 1042 -6.96 -7.44 9.90
C ALA A 1042 -8.10 -6.47 9.53
N ASN A 1043 -7.99 -5.21 9.93
CA ASN A 1043 -8.90 -4.14 9.47
C ASN A 1043 -8.18 -2.78 9.45
N ASP A 1044 -7.92 -2.19 10.62
CA ASP A 1044 -7.36 -0.84 10.73
C ASP A 1044 -5.97 -0.74 10.07
N THR A 1045 -5.16 -1.79 10.18
CA THR A 1045 -3.82 -1.91 9.58
C THR A 1045 -3.78 -2.02 8.06
N VAL A 1046 -4.93 -2.07 7.39
CA VAL A 1046 -5.08 -2.05 5.92
C VAL A 1046 -6.05 -0.96 5.45
N ASN A 1047 -6.51 -0.07 6.34
CA ASN A 1047 -7.64 0.81 6.07
C ASN A 1047 -7.19 2.08 5.31
N PRO A 1048 -7.66 2.34 4.07
CA PRO A 1048 -7.29 3.52 3.30
C PRO A 1048 -7.64 4.84 4.00
N ILE A 1049 -8.63 4.84 4.89
CA ILE A 1049 -9.05 6.02 5.67
C ILE A 1049 -7.95 6.54 6.62
N ALA A 1050 -6.84 5.82 6.78
CA ALA A 1050 -5.65 6.32 7.47
C ALA A 1050 -4.91 7.41 6.67
N LEU A 1051 -5.12 7.48 5.35
CA LEU A 1051 -4.57 8.54 4.49
C LEU A 1051 -5.48 9.78 4.39
N GLU A 1052 -6.69 9.73 4.96
CA GLU A 1052 -7.67 10.82 4.88
C GLU A 1052 -7.58 11.76 6.10
N PRO A 1053 -7.41 13.09 5.91
CA PRO A 1053 -7.46 14.06 6.99
C PRO A 1053 -8.80 14.04 7.74
N GLY A 1054 -8.74 14.05 9.08
CA GLY A 1054 -9.94 14.03 9.95
C GLY A 1054 -10.40 12.64 10.39
N SER A 1055 -9.81 11.57 9.86
CA SER A 1055 -9.97 10.20 10.36
C SER A 1055 -9.40 10.02 11.77
N ALA A 1056 -9.99 9.12 12.57
CA ALA A 1056 -9.47 8.76 13.90
C ALA A 1056 -8.14 7.99 13.85
N ILE A 1057 -7.75 7.50 12.66
CA ILE A 1057 -6.45 6.89 12.37
C ILE A 1057 -5.68 7.65 11.26
N ALA A 1058 -6.01 8.94 11.03
CA ALA A 1058 -5.31 9.78 10.07
C ALA A 1058 -3.79 9.81 10.37
N GLY A 1059 -2.98 9.62 9.33
CA GLY A 1059 -1.51 9.54 9.42
C GLY A 1059 -0.96 8.24 10.02
N MET A 1060 -1.80 7.25 10.34
CA MET A 1060 -1.33 5.90 10.69
C MET A 1060 -0.72 5.23 9.45
N PRO A 1061 0.54 4.73 9.51
CA PRO A 1061 1.08 3.87 8.45
C PRO A 1061 0.20 2.62 8.30
N VAL A 1062 -0.08 2.18 7.08
CA VAL A 1062 -0.92 1.01 6.79
C VAL A 1062 -0.33 0.19 5.64
N LEU A 1063 -0.75 -1.07 5.53
CA LEU A 1063 -0.43 -1.93 4.40
C LEU A 1063 -1.33 -1.59 3.21
N HIS A 1064 -0.72 -1.24 2.07
CA HIS A 1064 -1.38 -0.76 0.85
C HIS A 1064 -2.11 -1.86 0.04
N ALA A 1065 -2.77 -2.80 0.71
CA ALA A 1065 -3.39 -3.98 0.11
C ALA A 1065 -4.33 -3.66 -1.07
N TRP A 1066 -4.99 -2.50 -1.05
CA TRP A 1066 -5.90 -2.02 -2.10
C TRP A 1066 -5.24 -1.72 -3.45
N LYS A 1067 -3.89 -1.62 -3.52
CA LYS A 1067 -3.15 -1.46 -4.78
C LYS A 1067 -3.09 -2.74 -5.62
N SER A 1068 -3.40 -3.90 -5.03
CA SER A 1068 -3.35 -5.22 -5.69
C SER A 1068 -4.45 -5.38 -6.74
N LYS A 1069 -4.21 -6.24 -7.75
CA LYS A 1069 -5.19 -6.49 -8.82
C LYS A 1069 -6.51 -7.03 -8.26
N HIS A 1070 -6.44 -7.94 -7.28
CA HIS A 1070 -7.58 -8.43 -6.50
C HIS A 1070 -7.27 -8.48 -5.00
N VAL A 1071 -8.27 -8.22 -4.16
CA VAL A 1071 -8.19 -8.33 -2.70
C VAL A 1071 -9.32 -9.20 -2.18
N VAL A 1072 -9.03 -10.14 -1.27
CA VAL A 1072 -10.03 -10.94 -0.57
C VAL A 1072 -9.90 -10.74 0.93
N ILE A 1073 -10.96 -10.28 1.59
CA ILE A 1073 -10.96 -9.93 3.01
C ILE A 1073 -11.76 -10.96 3.80
N MET A 1074 -11.09 -11.64 4.73
CA MET A 1074 -11.65 -12.72 5.55
C MET A 1074 -12.05 -12.19 6.93
N LYS A 1075 -13.37 -12.10 7.19
CA LYS A 1075 -13.92 -11.65 8.48
C LYS A 1075 -15.30 -12.22 8.78
N ARG A 1076 -15.69 -12.27 10.06
CA ARG A 1076 -16.98 -12.87 10.51
C ARG A 1076 -18.24 -12.06 10.17
N GLY A 1077 -18.10 -10.80 9.74
CA GLY A 1077 -19.22 -9.90 9.44
C GLY A 1077 -18.75 -8.45 9.28
N MET A 1078 -19.68 -7.51 9.06
CA MET A 1078 -19.35 -6.11 8.71
C MET A 1078 -18.89 -5.23 9.89
N ALA A 1079 -18.73 -5.77 11.10
CA ALA A 1079 -18.23 -5.02 12.26
C ALA A 1079 -16.91 -4.27 11.98
N SER A 1080 -16.75 -3.12 12.65
CA SER A 1080 -15.60 -2.22 12.64
C SER A 1080 -14.33 -2.85 13.23
N GLY A 1081 -13.22 -2.12 13.20
CA GLY A 1081 -11.94 -2.55 13.77
C GLY A 1081 -11.81 -2.26 15.27
N TYR A 1082 -10.60 -1.98 15.74
CA TYR A 1082 -10.38 -1.46 17.09
C TYR A 1082 -10.68 0.04 17.17
N ALA A 1083 -10.28 0.81 16.15
CA ALA A 1083 -10.49 2.26 16.11
C ALA A 1083 -11.95 2.69 15.87
N ASP A 1084 -12.88 1.73 15.77
CA ASP A 1084 -14.32 1.90 15.47
C ASP A 1084 -14.64 2.74 14.22
N VAL A 1085 -13.65 2.86 13.31
CA VAL A 1085 -13.84 3.47 11.99
C VAL A 1085 -14.37 2.47 10.98
N PRO A 1086 -15.15 2.91 9.98
CA PRO A 1086 -15.45 2.10 8.81
C PRO A 1086 -14.20 1.97 7.91
N ASN A 1087 -14.24 1.05 6.95
CA ASN A 1087 -13.13 0.82 6.02
C ASN A 1087 -13.63 0.91 4.56
N PRO A 1088 -13.25 1.95 3.80
CA PRO A 1088 -13.64 2.11 2.40
C PRO A 1088 -13.23 0.94 1.49
N MET A 1089 -12.17 0.19 1.84
CA MET A 1089 -11.71 -0.97 1.07
C MET A 1089 -12.82 -2.01 0.86
N PHE A 1090 -13.74 -2.18 1.82
CA PHE A 1090 -14.83 -3.17 1.74
C PHE A 1090 -15.84 -2.90 0.59
N TYR A 1091 -15.71 -1.76 -0.10
CA TYR A 1091 -16.60 -1.25 -1.14
C TYR A 1091 -15.86 -0.98 -2.47
N MET A 1092 -14.56 -1.28 -2.56
CA MET A 1092 -13.75 -1.08 -3.78
C MET A 1092 -13.97 -2.22 -4.78
N GLU A 1093 -14.02 -1.90 -6.08
CA GLU A 1093 -14.33 -2.87 -7.16
C GLU A 1093 -13.35 -4.07 -7.22
N ASN A 1094 -12.08 -3.88 -6.83
CA ASN A 1094 -11.08 -4.95 -6.78
C ASN A 1094 -11.18 -5.83 -5.53
N THR A 1095 -12.05 -5.50 -4.58
CA THR A 1095 -12.12 -6.14 -3.27
C THR A 1095 -13.37 -7.02 -3.13
N LYS A 1096 -13.20 -8.24 -2.61
CA LYS A 1096 -14.29 -9.15 -2.27
C LYS A 1096 -14.26 -9.56 -0.80
N MET A 1097 -15.43 -9.70 -0.20
CA MET A 1097 -15.60 -10.13 1.19
C MET A 1097 -15.87 -11.64 1.26
N LEU A 1098 -15.00 -12.38 1.97
CA LEU A 1098 -15.22 -13.77 2.33
C LEU A 1098 -15.67 -13.83 3.79
N PHE A 1099 -16.96 -14.06 4.00
CA PHE A 1099 -17.56 -14.08 5.34
C PHE A 1099 -17.46 -15.46 5.99
N GLY A 1100 -16.92 -15.52 7.22
CA GLY A 1100 -16.78 -16.75 7.99
C GLY A 1100 -15.87 -16.59 9.20
N ASP A 1101 -15.65 -17.66 9.96
CA ASP A 1101 -14.48 -17.73 10.83
C ASP A 1101 -13.21 -17.95 10.01
N ALA A 1102 -12.12 -17.29 10.40
CA ALA A 1102 -10.88 -17.33 9.62
C ALA A 1102 -10.29 -18.74 9.53
N ASN A 1103 -10.40 -19.59 10.56
CA ASN A 1103 -9.91 -20.96 10.50
C ASN A 1103 -10.75 -21.81 9.54
N ASP A 1104 -12.08 -21.73 9.64
CA ASP A 1104 -12.97 -22.56 8.83
C ASP A 1104 -12.89 -22.18 7.35
N SER A 1105 -12.84 -20.87 7.04
CA SER A 1105 -12.62 -20.40 5.68
C SER A 1105 -11.22 -20.76 5.13
N CYS A 1106 -10.15 -20.74 5.94
CA CYS A 1106 -8.83 -21.20 5.50
C CYS A 1106 -8.81 -22.72 5.20
N ASN A 1107 -9.50 -23.53 6.02
CA ASN A 1107 -9.63 -24.97 5.76
C ASN A 1107 -10.51 -25.26 4.53
N ALA A 1108 -11.52 -24.43 4.25
CA ALA A 1108 -12.31 -24.54 3.01
C ALA A 1108 -11.49 -24.19 1.76
N ILE A 1109 -10.67 -23.13 1.81
CA ILE A 1109 -9.72 -22.78 0.74
C ILE A 1109 -8.72 -23.93 0.50
N LYS A 1110 -8.16 -24.50 1.59
CA LYS A 1110 -7.25 -25.66 1.51
C LYS A 1110 -7.88 -26.84 0.75
N ARG A 1111 -9.11 -27.24 1.11
CA ARG A 1111 -9.81 -28.36 0.44
C ARG A 1111 -10.05 -28.10 -1.04
N ALA A 1112 -10.53 -26.90 -1.40
CA ALA A 1112 -10.76 -26.54 -2.81
C ALA A 1112 -9.45 -26.56 -3.63
N LEU A 1113 -8.33 -26.12 -3.05
CA LEU A 1113 -7.00 -26.22 -3.67
C LEU A 1113 -6.47 -27.67 -3.78
N GLU A 1114 -6.86 -28.56 -2.86
CA GLU A 1114 -6.53 -30.00 -2.88
C GLU A 1114 -7.42 -30.80 -3.88
N GLU A 1115 -8.64 -30.34 -4.13
CA GLU A 1115 -9.60 -30.90 -5.09
C GLU A 1115 -9.30 -30.49 -6.54
N GLN A 1116 -8.77 -29.28 -6.78
CA GLN A 1116 -8.27 -28.81 -8.08
C GLN A 1116 -6.92 -29.46 -8.45
N LYS A 1117 -6.93 -30.77 -8.75
CA LYS A 1117 -5.76 -31.56 -9.19
C LYS A 1117 -5.41 -31.38 -10.67
#